data_AF-A0A7I8V7K4-F1
#
_entry.id   AF-A0A7I8V7K4-F1
#
_cell.length_a   1.000
_cell.length_b   1.000
_cell.length_c   1.000
_cell.angle_alpha   90.00
_cell.angle_beta   90.00
_cell.angle_gamma   90.00
#
_symmetry.space_group_name_H-M   'P 1'
#
loop_
_entity.id
_entity.type
_entity.pdbx_description
1 polymer ?
#
loop_
_entity_poly.entity_id
_entity_poly.type
_entity_poly.pdbx_seq_one_letter_code
_entity_poly.pdbx_strand_id
1 'polypeptide(L)'
;MACGTGCTTCTVDTSGVSATTDNKCTVCQSGYALNNVGLCIQCPTSPQACSECRIDPDDQTRTLCLSFGCGAAALRDSDFTCDTCASLTGCDICVKQIGDTLKCLKCNSGYYMDSNSVCQTCVSGCDFCVDGTTCIPNGCKDGFIRHRTEGTCTPCTGSGVSRCAYETATSDTLIPKICKTGYKLNTAISPVACEKCDPNCKSCETNGKDKCDSGQCNSGYFFDSSDQKCYNNKAGCLASTRSNGKITCSSCNTATSVLSNGECKTCPTGCSGCSFDAQTSKFTCSSCIAKYYKTSDNLCLPCPTGCSACSLNGASVECTSCLATYGLKGTACELCGIGECQTCSVPSGGSGLVCLTCSNKFYLNSDDCGQCPKFCKECSYNQKYECTKCYDRYAKASDGTCVPCPSNCETCTANADKTTRCTKCISKSFSLKTDGTCVPCLEAVFANCATCGPTPSGGKAKCDMCSGGFILQDDKLAECARKCFECRGNRTDCGNELSNVKEETANVKLIDCGVGDCWAYTTETLGSITFSRGCSNETCSPLYENENCKAVPGKKECKQCCRGEKYCASAILHCKTFKYSSSTCKCKSIGCISDGTSTVRPTVLESATGTQACGREFPNAIWCSGASDRPNPKPIYTCKNGYIKSDTTPNTRLGEAEHIVIQVMFWQVQCVLLKWQTVNQAAYAVLKSDFR
;
A
#
# COMPACT_ATOMS: atom_id res chain seq x y z
N MET A 1 20.33 24.39 17.67
CA MET A 1 20.40 23.02 18.21
C MET A 1 19.51 22.16 17.34
N ALA A 2 20.07 21.18 16.64
CA ALA A 2 19.28 20.24 15.86
C ALA A 2 18.91 19.05 16.75
N CYS A 3 17.64 18.64 16.78
CA CYS A 3 17.28 17.35 17.34
C CYS A 3 17.93 16.24 16.50
N GLY A 4 18.23 15.08 17.10
CA GLY A 4 18.81 13.94 16.39
C GLY A 4 17.93 13.46 15.22
N THR A 5 18.53 12.69 14.30
CA THR A 5 17.84 12.16 13.10
C THR A 5 16.54 11.46 13.46
N GLY A 6 15.46 11.78 12.74
CA GLY A 6 14.13 11.20 12.97
C GLY A 6 13.35 11.80 14.14
N CYS A 7 13.86 12.84 14.80
CA CYS A 7 13.16 13.54 15.88
C CYS A 7 12.49 14.84 15.40
N THR A 8 11.19 15.00 15.68
CA THR A 8 10.42 16.20 15.36
C THR A 8 10.48 17.23 16.50
N THR A 9 10.46 16.76 17.75
CA THR A 9 10.44 17.62 18.94
C THR A 9 11.37 17.05 20.01
N CYS A 10 12.27 17.86 20.55
CA CYS A 10 13.18 17.46 21.63
C CYS A 10 13.12 18.42 22.82
N THR A 11 13.35 17.89 24.02
CA THR A 11 13.41 18.64 25.28
C THR A 11 14.86 18.74 25.75
N VAL A 12 15.27 19.95 26.15
CA VAL A 12 16.57 20.19 26.78
C VAL A 12 16.44 19.91 28.27
N ASP A 13 17.16 18.91 28.76
CA ASP A 13 17.24 18.68 30.20
C ASP A 13 18.09 19.80 30.82
N THR A 14 17.46 20.65 31.63
CA THR A 14 18.11 21.79 32.30
C THR A 14 18.51 21.46 33.73
N SER A 15 18.44 20.19 34.15
CA SER A 15 18.94 19.73 35.45
C SER A 15 20.48 19.71 35.44
N GLY A 16 21.08 20.89 35.62
CA GLY A 16 22.51 21.13 35.44
C GLY A 16 23.39 20.37 36.43
N VAL A 17 23.81 19.15 36.08
CA VAL A 17 24.98 18.45 36.67
C VAL A 17 25.57 17.41 35.69
N SER A 18 25.94 17.79 34.45
CA SER A 18 26.95 17.08 33.62
C SER A 18 27.11 17.76 32.26
N ALA A 19 28.33 17.78 31.71
CA ALA A 19 28.68 18.45 30.44
C ALA A 19 28.25 17.70 29.16
N THR A 20 27.37 16.70 29.25
CA THR A 20 26.76 16.00 28.12
C THR A 20 25.27 16.31 28.08
N THR A 21 24.90 17.44 27.47
CA THR A 21 23.49 17.80 27.23
C THR A 21 22.91 16.93 26.11
N ASP A 22 22.51 15.72 26.46
CA ASP A 22 21.79 14.84 25.53
C ASP A 22 20.34 15.30 25.43
N ASN A 23 20.01 15.92 24.30
CA ASN A 23 18.64 16.31 23.97
C ASN A 23 17.78 15.05 23.77
N LYS A 24 16.85 14.80 24.69
CA LYS A 24 15.89 13.69 24.57
C LYS A 24 14.79 14.04 23.59
N CYS A 25 14.53 13.15 22.64
CA CYS A 25 13.39 13.30 21.75
C CYS A 25 12.09 12.99 22.49
N THR A 26 11.05 13.78 22.26
CA THR A 26 9.70 13.54 22.79
C THR A 26 8.70 13.14 21.71
N VAL A 27 8.97 13.46 20.43
CA VAL A 27 8.13 13.07 19.30
C VAL A 27 9.01 12.73 18.09
N CYS A 28 8.89 11.51 17.58
CA CYS A 28 9.57 11.08 16.35
C CYS A 28 8.81 11.48 15.07
N GLN A 29 9.52 11.53 13.95
CA GLN A 29 8.94 11.71 12.61
C GLN A 29 8.22 10.43 12.17
N SER A 30 7.31 10.53 11.19
CA SER A 30 6.66 9.35 10.60
C SER A 30 7.72 8.37 10.06
N GLY A 31 7.53 7.06 10.31
CA GLY A 31 8.52 6.03 10.00
C GLY A 31 9.61 5.85 11.07
N TYR A 32 9.45 6.41 12.27
CA TYR A 32 10.34 6.19 13.42
C TYR A 32 9.53 5.92 14.71
N ALA A 33 10.10 5.15 15.64
CA ALA A 33 9.52 4.92 16.97
C ALA A 33 10.47 5.40 18.09
N LEU A 34 9.89 5.97 19.15
CA LEU A 34 10.64 6.49 20.30
C LEU A 34 10.92 5.37 21.30
N ASN A 35 12.20 5.17 21.65
CA ASN A 35 12.59 4.22 22.71
C ASN A 35 12.62 4.87 24.09
N ASN A 36 12.83 4.06 25.12
CA ASN A 36 12.77 4.50 26.52
C ASN A 36 13.90 5.47 26.92
N VAL A 37 14.96 5.59 26.11
CA VAL A 37 16.05 6.55 26.34
C VAL A 37 15.85 7.87 25.59
N GLY A 38 14.75 8.02 24.84
CA GLY A 38 14.44 9.24 24.10
C GLY A 38 15.12 9.32 22.73
N LEU A 39 15.48 8.18 22.12
CA LEU A 39 16.02 8.08 20.77
C LEU A 39 14.95 7.58 19.80
N CYS A 40 14.90 8.18 18.61
CA CYS A 40 14.03 7.73 17.52
C CYS A 40 14.75 6.66 16.69
N ILE A 41 14.16 5.47 16.62
CA ILE A 41 14.68 4.36 15.82
C ILE A 41 13.83 4.23 14.55
N GLN A 42 14.50 4.16 13.40
CA GLN A 42 13.82 4.07 12.11
C GLN A 42 13.07 2.74 12.00
N CYS A 43 11.80 2.79 11.58
CA CYS A 43 11.04 1.59 11.24
C CYS A 43 11.74 0.79 10.13
N PRO A 44 11.57 -0.54 10.06
CA PRO A 44 12.27 -1.36 9.08
C PRO A 44 11.96 -0.88 7.64
N THR A 45 12.99 -0.53 6.87
CA THR A 45 12.88 -0.06 5.49
C THR A 45 12.93 -1.20 4.46
N SER A 46 12.49 -2.41 4.85
CA SER A 46 12.25 -3.51 3.92
C SER A 46 11.38 -3.03 2.74
N PRO A 47 11.43 -3.62 1.52
CA PRO A 47 10.95 -3.00 0.27
C PRO A 47 9.50 -2.48 0.27
N GLN A 48 8.71 -2.78 1.29
CA GLN A 48 7.37 -2.25 1.51
C GLN A 48 7.32 -1.59 2.89
N ALA A 49 7.40 -0.25 2.88
CA ALA A 49 7.61 0.59 4.04
C ALA A 49 6.60 0.32 5.16
N CYS A 50 7.13 0.05 6.35
CA CYS A 50 6.38 0.02 7.59
C CYS A 50 5.97 1.46 7.95
N SER A 51 4.69 1.81 7.76
CA SER A 51 4.18 3.18 8.01
C SER A 51 4.12 3.51 9.50
N GLU A 52 3.89 2.50 10.34
CA GLU A 52 3.84 2.61 11.79
C GLU A 52 4.54 1.42 12.47
N CYS A 53 5.49 1.72 13.35
CA CYS A 53 6.19 0.74 14.16
C CYS A 53 6.21 1.15 15.64
N ARG A 54 6.45 0.17 16.51
CA ARG A 54 6.74 0.37 17.94
C ARG A 54 8.11 -0.19 18.28
N ILE A 55 8.70 0.23 19.38
CA ILE A 55 9.92 -0.39 19.89
C ILE A 55 9.61 -1.81 20.39
N ASP A 56 10.52 -2.74 20.11
CA ASP A 56 10.45 -4.09 20.66
C ASP A 56 10.61 -3.99 22.19
N PRO A 57 9.61 -4.44 22.99
CA PRO A 57 9.72 -4.36 24.45
C PRO A 57 10.92 -5.17 24.97
N ASP A 58 11.34 -6.22 24.26
CA ASP A 58 12.46 -7.08 24.65
C ASP A 58 13.81 -6.54 24.12
N ASP A 59 13.79 -5.70 23.07
CA ASP A 59 14.98 -5.10 22.44
C ASP A 59 14.76 -3.62 22.09
N GLN A 60 15.19 -2.72 23.00
CA GLN A 60 15.07 -1.27 22.83
C GLN A 60 15.85 -0.68 21.65
N THR A 61 16.61 -1.50 20.91
CA THR A 61 17.33 -1.11 19.69
C THR A 61 16.59 -1.49 18.41
N ARG A 62 15.51 -2.27 18.52
CA ARG A 62 14.73 -2.78 17.39
C ARG A 62 13.32 -2.18 17.39
N THR A 63 12.79 -1.96 16.19
CA THR A 63 11.38 -1.61 15.97
C THR A 63 10.61 -2.75 15.34
N LEU A 64 9.39 -2.98 15.82
CA LEU A 64 8.41 -3.94 15.32
C LEU A 64 7.30 -3.21 14.58
N CYS A 65 6.92 -3.67 13.39
CA CYS A 65 5.76 -3.11 12.69
C CYS A 65 4.48 -3.38 13.47
N LEU A 66 3.64 -2.35 13.61
CA LEU A 66 2.31 -2.49 14.17
C LEU A 66 1.42 -3.26 13.18
N SER A 67 0.38 -3.92 13.69
CA SER A 67 -0.48 -4.86 12.94
C SER A 67 -1.19 -4.27 11.71
N PHE A 68 -1.20 -2.95 11.55
CA PHE A 68 -1.74 -2.24 10.38
C PHE A 68 -0.68 -1.43 9.62
N GLY A 69 0.60 -1.53 10.02
CA GLY A 69 1.70 -0.72 9.50
C GLY A 69 2.38 -1.26 8.25
N CYS A 70 2.08 -2.49 7.81
CA CYS A 70 2.57 -2.96 6.51
C CYS A 70 1.77 -2.30 5.37
N GLY A 71 2.44 -1.88 4.30
CA GLY A 71 1.78 -1.31 3.13
C GLY A 71 0.74 -2.27 2.50
N ALA A 72 -0.12 -1.76 1.62
CA ALA A 72 -1.11 -2.58 0.92
C ALA A 72 -0.43 -3.80 0.25
N ALA A 73 -1.01 -4.99 0.44
CA ALA A 73 -0.48 -6.30 0.03
C ALA A 73 0.71 -6.89 0.84
N ALA A 74 1.06 -6.28 1.99
CA ALA A 74 2.02 -6.85 2.93
C ALA A 74 1.40 -7.27 4.26
N LEU A 75 2.02 -8.26 4.89
CA LEU A 75 1.58 -8.87 6.14
C LEU A 75 2.69 -9.01 7.14
N ARG A 76 2.30 -8.92 8.40
CA ARG A 76 3.16 -9.21 9.54
C ARG A 76 3.35 -10.72 9.70
N ASP A 77 4.54 -11.23 9.41
CA ASP A 77 4.95 -12.58 9.81
C ASP A 77 5.09 -12.63 11.35
N SER A 78 5.12 -13.84 11.91
CA SER A 78 5.40 -14.16 13.31
C SER A 78 6.71 -13.56 13.84
N ASP A 79 7.65 -13.21 12.97
CA ASP A 79 8.89 -12.50 13.30
C ASP A 79 8.76 -10.95 13.24
N PHE A 80 7.53 -10.47 13.00
CA PHE A 80 7.15 -9.06 12.84
C PHE A 80 7.76 -8.35 11.63
N THR A 81 8.20 -9.09 10.61
CA THR A 81 8.57 -8.56 9.29
C THR A 81 7.36 -8.46 8.37
N CYS A 82 7.40 -7.54 7.40
CA CYS A 82 6.36 -7.41 6.37
C CYS A 82 6.73 -8.30 5.17
N ASP A 83 5.95 -9.36 4.92
CA ASP A 83 6.05 -10.24 3.75
C ASP A 83 4.88 -10.02 2.79
N THR A 84 5.05 -10.35 1.50
CA THR A 84 4.05 -10.03 0.46
C THR A 84 3.10 -11.20 0.20
N CYS A 85 1.82 -10.92 -0.07
CA CYS A 85 0.88 -11.92 -0.57
C CYS A 85 1.13 -12.35 -2.03
N ALA A 86 2.30 -12.06 -2.59
CA ALA A 86 2.59 -12.21 -4.03
C ALA A 86 2.45 -13.66 -4.54
N SER A 87 2.57 -14.66 -3.65
CA SER A 87 2.37 -16.07 -4.00
C SER A 87 0.90 -16.48 -4.09
N LEU A 88 -0.04 -15.67 -3.59
CA LEU A 88 -1.48 -15.91 -3.64
C LEU A 88 -2.14 -14.98 -4.66
N THR A 89 -2.35 -15.48 -5.87
CA THR A 89 -3.05 -14.76 -6.93
C THR A 89 -4.40 -14.24 -6.44
N GLY A 90 -4.62 -12.92 -6.58
CA GLY A 90 -5.90 -12.30 -6.23
C GLY A 90 -6.13 -12.06 -4.73
N CYS A 91 -5.12 -12.23 -3.86
CA CYS A 91 -5.25 -11.94 -2.44
C CYS A 91 -4.80 -10.52 -2.08
N ASP A 92 -5.63 -9.77 -1.34
CA ASP A 92 -5.36 -8.42 -0.81
C ASP A 92 -4.69 -8.52 0.58
N ILE A 93 -5.25 -9.38 1.44
CA ILE A 93 -4.77 -9.63 2.80
C ILE A 93 -4.70 -11.13 3.00
N CYS A 94 -3.52 -11.67 3.31
CA CYS A 94 -3.33 -13.08 3.70
C CYS A 94 -2.87 -13.21 5.17
N VAL A 95 -2.62 -14.42 5.65
CA VAL A 95 -1.93 -14.71 6.92
C VAL A 95 -1.09 -15.95 6.74
N LYS A 96 0.07 -15.98 7.39
CA LYS A 96 0.92 -17.19 7.42
C LYS A 96 0.39 -18.13 8.50
N GLN A 97 -0.06 -19.32 8.10
CA GLN A 97 -0.48 -20.37 9.03
C GLN A 97 0.73 -21.18 9.53
N ILE A 98 0.51 -21.94 10.60
CA ILE A 98 1.48 -22.89 11.15
C ILE A 98 1.85 -23.88 10.05
N GLY A 99 3.11 -23.85 9.61
CA GLY A 99 3.61 -24.67 8.49
C GLY A 99 3.99 -23.89 7.22
N ASP A 100 4.23 -22.57 7.31
CA ASP A 100 4.67 -21.69 6.22
C ASP A 100 3.69 -21.56 5.04
N THR A 101 2.45 -22.03 5.19
CA THR A 101 1.41 -21.88 4.17
C THR A 101 0.68 -20.54 4.36
N LEU A 102 0.63 -19.73 3.32
CA LEU A 102 -0.16 -18.49 3.32
C LEU A 102 -1.64 -18.82 3.04
N LYS A 103 -2.53 -18.29 3.86
CA LYS A 103 -3.98 -18.39 3.72
C LYS A 103 -4.55 -17.00 3.45
N CYS A 104 -5.39 -16.84 2.43
CA CYS A 104 -6.00 -15.54 2.19
C CYS A 104 -7.10 -15.25 3.22
N LEU A 105 -7.15 -14.01 3.74
CA LEU A 105 -8.23 -13.49 4.58
C LEU A 105 -9.18 -12.59 3.80
N LYS A 106 -8.66 -11.87 2.80
CA LYS A 106 -9.42 -10.95 1.97
C LYS A 106 -8.86 -10.94 0.55
N CYS A 107 -9.73 -11.14 -0.43
CA CYS A 107 -9.36 -11.08 -1.84
C CYS A 107 -9.34 -9.65 -2.39
N ASN A 108 -8.55 -9.43 -3.44
CA ASN A 108 -8.52 -8.22 -4.23
C ASN A 108 -9.85 -7.99 -4.95
N SER A 109 -10.09 -6.74 -5.39
CA SER A 109 -11.22 -6.42 -6.27
C SER A 109 -11.19 -7.31 -7.52
N GLY A 110 -12.34 -7.89 -7.86
CA GLY A 110 -12.51 -8.86 -8.93
C GLY A 110 -12.32 -10.31 -8.51
N TYR A 111 -12.19 -10.60 -7.21
CA TYR A 111 -12.05 -11.96 -6.67
C TYR A 111 -12.99 -12.21 -5.49
N TYR A 112 -13.37 -13.47 -5.27
CA TYR A 112 -14.06 -13.95 -4.06
C TYR A 112 -13.26 -15.09 -3.42
N MET A 113 -13.48 -15.31 -2.13
CA MET A 113 -12.81 -16.36 -1.38
C MET A 113 -13.65 -17.64 -1.40
N ASP A 114 -13.08 -18.75 -1.88
CA ASP A 114 -13.73 -20.06 -1.84
C ASP A 114 -13.66 -20.73 -0.44
N SER A 115 -14.25 -21.91 -0.30
CA SER A 115 -14.26 -22.67 0.96
C SER A 115 -12.85 -23.08 1.44
N ASN A 116 -11.86 -23.09 0.54
CA ASN A 116 -10.47 -23.41 0.84
C ASN A 116 -9.64 -22.17 1.15
N SER A 117 -10.27 -20.99 1.22
CA SER A 117 -9.59 -19.70 1.43
C SER A 117 -8.62 -19.33 0.31
N VAL A 118 -8.93 -19.79 -0.91
CA VAL A 118 -8.25 -19.40 -2.14
C VAL A 118 -9.11 -18.36 -2.86
N CYS A 119 -8.48 -17.31 -3.37
CA CYS A 119 -9.16 -16.27 -4.14
C CYS A 119 -9.41 -16.73 -5.58
N GLN A 120 -10.68 -16.81 -5.95
CA GLN A 120 -11.13 -17.14 -7.30
C GLN A 120 -11.67 -15.90 -7.99
N THR A 121 -11.56 -15.83 -9.31
CA THR A 121 -12.02 -14.65 -10.08
C THR A 121 -13.55 -14.55 -10.07
N CYS A 122 -14.06 -13.34 -9.91
CA CYS A 122 -15.47 -13.04 -10.11
C CYS A 122 -15.90 -13.13 -11.57
N VAL A 123 -17.22 -13.29 -11.79
CA VAL A 123 -17.84 -13.13 -13.11
C VAL A 123 -17.48 -11.77 -13.72
N SER A 124 -17.35 -11.72 -15.05
CA SER A 124 -16.97 -10.50 -15.78
C SER A 124 -17.85 -9.30 -15.39
N GLY A 125 -17.24 -8.13 -15.23
CA GLY A 125 -17.92 -6.91 -14.80
C GLY A 125 -18.21 -6.81 -13.29
N CYS A 126 -17.78 -7.77 -12.47
CA CYS A 126 -17.96 -7.75 -11.01
C CYS A 126 -16.63 -7.49 -10.28
N ASP A 127 -16.65 -6.58 -9.30
CA ASP A 127 -15.57 -6.29 -8.35
C ASP A 127 -15.69 -7.11 -7.07
N PHE A 128 -16.91 -7.41 -6.62
CA PHE A 128 -17.16 -8.21 -5.42
C PHE A 128 -18.28 -9.21 -5.66
N CYS A 129 -17.99 -10.50 -5.58
CA CYS A 129 -18.95 -11.57 -5.83
C CYS A 129 -19.09 -12.51 -4.63
N VAL A 130 -20.25 -13.17 -4.54
CA VAL A 130 -20.48 -14.25 -3.57
C VAL A 130 -19.75 -15.51 -4.04
N ASP A 131 -19.81 -15.76 -5.35
CA ASP A 131 -19.19 -16.88 -6.03
C ASP A 131 -18.79 -16.50 -7.46
N GLY A 132 -18.30 -17.46 -8.25
CA GLY A 132 -17.85 -17.23 -9.63
C GLY A 132 -18.96 -16.82 -10.61
N THR A 133 -20.24 -16.79 -10.19
CA THR A 133 -21.39 -16.50 -11.05
C THR A 133 -22.24 -15.32 -10.56
N THR A 134 -22.26 -15.04 -9.24
CA THR A 134 -23.18 -14.08 -8.64
C THR A 134 -22.46 -12.92 -7.96
N CYS A 135 -22.73 -11.70 -8.42
CA CYS A 135 -22.19 -10.47 -7.84
C CYS A 135 -22.99 -10.03 -6.59
N ILE A 136 -22.33 -9.48 -5.56
CA ILE A 136 -23.04 -8.92 -4.40
C ILE A 136 -23.78 -7.63 -4.78
N PRO A 137 -24.81 -7.19 -4.02
CA PRO A 137 -25.40 -5.87 -4.21
C PRO A 137 -24.33 -4.77 -4.12
N ASN A 138 -24.27 -3.89 -5.13
CA ASN A 138 -23.21 -2.88 -5.33
C ASN A 138 -21.80 -3.45 -5.59
N GLY A 139 -21.68 -4.74 -5.91
CA GLY A 139 -20.42 -5.39 -6.20
C GLY A 139 -19.93 -5.25 -7.64
N CYS A 140 -20.66 -4.60 -8.55
CA CYS A 140 -20.26 -4.49 -9.95
C CYS A 140 -19.16 -3.43 -10.14
N LYS A 141 -18.30 -3.66 -11.15
CA LYS A 141 -17.27 -2.73 -11.59
C LYS A 141 -17.87 -1.41 -12.05
N ASP A 142 -17.07 -0.34 -11.98
CA ASP A 142 -17.42 0.93 -12.62
C ASP A 142 -17.74 0.70 -14.10
N GLY A 143 -18.90 1.21 -14.52
CA GLY A 143 -19.49 0.98 -15.83
C GLY A 143 -20.43 -0.21 -15.89
N PHE A 144 -20.74 -0.88 -14.78
CA PHE A 144 -21.67 -2.01 -14.73
C PHE A 144 -22.73 -1.85 -13.63
N ILE A 145 -23.87 -2.53 -13.79
CA ILE A 145 -24.94 -2.66 -12.80
C ILE A 145 -25.35 -4.11 -12.63
N ARG A 146 -25.70 -4.52 -11.40
CA ARG A 146 -26.16 -5.87 -11.11
C ARG A 146 -27.54 -6.12 -11.72
N HIS A 147 -27.65 -7.13 -12.58
CA HIS A 147 -28.90 -7.63 -13.12
C HIS A 147 -29.81 -8.13 -12.00
N ARG A 148 -31.11 -7.79 -12.06
CA ARG A 148 -32.04 -7.99 -10.93
C ARG A 148 -32.27 -9.45 -10.59
N THR A 149 -32.48 -10.27 -11.62
CA THR A 149 -32.87 -11.68 -11.49
C THR A 149 -31.67 -12.62 -11.48
N GLU A 150 -30.67 -12.31 -12.30
CA GLU A 150 -29.52 -13.20 -12.53
C GLU A 150 -28.36 -12.96 -11.56
N GLY A 151 -28.29 -11.77 -10.94
CA GLY A 151 -27.17 -11.40 -10.08
C GLY A 151 -25.83 -11.19 -10.81
N THR A 152 -25.82 -11.29 -12.14
CA THR A 152 -24.69 -10.96 -13.03
C THR A 152 -24.53 -9.44 -13.17
N CYS A 153 -23.42 -8.94 -13.71
CA CYS A 153 -23.22 -7.52 -13.96
C CYS A 153 -23.43 -7.19 -15.44
N THR A 154 -24.39 -6.31 -15.73
CA THR A 154 -24.67 -5.81 -17.09
C THR A 154 -23.93 -4.50 -17.31
N PRO A 155 -23.22 -4.33 -18.44
CA PRO A 155 -22.54 -3.06 -18.73
C PRO A 155 -23.56 -1.93 -18.94
N CYS A 156 -23.29 -0.78 -18.36
CA CYS A 156 -24.00 0.45 -18.64
C CYS A 156 -23.73 0.86 -20.09
N THR A 157 -24.78 1.02 -20.89
CA THR A 157 -24.68 1.49 -22.27
C THR A 157 -24.63 3.02 -22.31
N GLY A 158 -23.86 3.58 -23.25
CA GLY A 158 -23.71 5.03 -23.43
C GLY A 158 -22.28 5.54 -23.21
N SER A 159 -21.86 6.51 -24.03
CA SER A 159 -20.53 7.12 -23.90
C SER A 159 -20.42 7.90 -22.58
N GLY A 160 -19.34 7.64 -21.83
CA GLY A 160 -19.06 8.39 -20.61
C GLY A 160 -19.92 8.04 -19.39
N VAL A 161 -20.64 6.92 -19.38
CA VAL A 161 -21.42 6.48 -18.20
C VAL A 161 -20.51 5.72 -17.24
N SER A 162 -20.44 6.16 -15.97
CA SER A 162 -19.70 5.46 -14.92
C SER A 162 -20.61 4.56 -14.10
N ARG A 163 -21.83 5.01 -13.78
CA ARG A 163 -22.85 4.18 -13.12
C ARG A 163 -24.21 4.48 -13.73
N CYS A 164 -24.99 3.44 -13.94
CA CYS A 164 -26.36 3.50 -14.42
C CYS A 164 -27.32 2.94 -13.37
N ALA A 165 -28.61 3.16 -13.58
CA ALA A 165 -29.69 2.52 -12.84
C ALA A 165 -30.82 2.17 -13.80
N TYR A 166 -31.63 1.20 -13.43
CA TYR A 166 -32.88 0.94 -14.13
C TYR A 166 -33.83 2.14 -14.00
N GLU A 167 -34.52 2.48 -15.09
CA GLU A 167 -35.43 3.63 -15.14
C GLU A 167 -36.59 3.52 -14.14
N THR A 168 -37.17 2.32 -14.01
CA THR A 168 -38.25 2.02 -13.06
C THR A 168 -38.02 0.67 -12.40
N ALA A 169 -38.83 0.31 -11.39
CA ALA A 169 -38.73 -0.98 -10.71
C ALA A 169 -39.02 -2.20 -11.63
N THR A 170 -39.63 -1.98 -12.79
CA THR A 170 -40.03 -3.04 -13.74
C THR A 170 -39.41 -2.88 -15.12
N SER A 171 -38.62 -1.84 -15.36
CA SER A 171 -37.95 -1.58 -16.65
C SER A 171 -36.56 -2.21 -16.68
N ASP A 172 -36.22 -2.84 -17.80
CA ASP A 172 -34.86 -3.29 -18.12
C ASP A 172 -34.01 -2.19 -18.80
N THR A 173 -34.61 -1.01 -19.05
CA THR A 173 -33.90 0.13 -19.61
C THR A 173 -32.98 0.76 -18.57
N LEU A 174 -31.70 0.85 -18.90
CA LEU A 174 -30.68 1.48 -18.06
C LEU A 174 -30.53 2.96 -18.42
N ILE A 175 -30.63 3.82 -17.41
CA ILE A 175 -30.38 5.26 -17.50
C ILE A 175 -29.10 5.62 -16.74
N PRO A 176 -28.27 6.56 -17.23
CA PRO A 176 -27.10 7.04 -16.51
C PRO A 176 -27.48 7.70 -15.17
N LYS A 177 -26.69 7.45 -14.14
CA LYS A 177 -26.79 8.11 -12.82
C LYS A 177 -25.54 8.89 -12.45
N ILE A 178 -24.36 8.36 -12.82
CA ILE A 178 -23.06 9.01 -12.60
C ILE A 178 -22.27 8.88 -13.89
N CYS A 179 -21.68 9.98 -14.35
CA CYS A 179 -20.83 10.02 -15.53
C CYS A 179 -19.35 9.84 -15.16
N LYS A 180 -18.55 9.36 -16.10
CA LYS A 180 -17.09 9.25 -15.96
C LYS A 180 -16.49 10.65 -15.86
N THR A 181 -15.31 10.78 -15.24
CA THR A 181 -14.52 12.02 -15.26
C THR A 181 -14.39 12.56 -16.68
N GLY A 182 -14.62 13.87 -16.87
CA GLY A 182 -14.69 14.51 -18.18
C GLY A 182 -16.07 14.41 -18.86
N TYR A 183 -17.11 13.98 -18.14
CA TYR A 183 -18.51 14.00 -18.60
C TYR A 183 -19.43 14.54 -17.50
N LYS A 184 -20.54 15.16 -17.90
CA LYS A 184 -21.63 15.59 -17.01
C LYS A 184 -22.94 14.85 -17.31
N LEU A 185 -23.80 14.70 -16.33
CA LEU A 185 -25.15 14.14 -16.52
C LEU A 185 -26.08 15.22 -17.09
N ASN A 186 -26.65 15.02 -18.28
CA ASN A 186 -27.66 15.90 -18.84
C ASN A 186 -29.06 15.29 -18.64
N THR A 187 -29.78 15.80 -17.64
CA THR A 187 -31.16 15.39 -17.32
C THR A 187 -32.22 16.17 -18.11
N ALA A 188 -31.83 17.16 -18.92
CA ALA A 188 -32.75 17.96 -19.72
C ALA A 188 -33.12 17.29 -21.07
N ILE A 189 -32.43 16.22 -21.44
CA ILE A 189 -32.69 15.43 -22.64
C ILE A 189 -33.30 14.08 -22.29
N SER A 190 -34.12 13.54 -23.20
CA SER A 190 -34.68 12.19 -23.10
C SER A 190 -34.24 11.37 -24.31
N PRO A 191 -33.54 10.23 -24.11
CA PRO A 191 -33.14 9.67 -22.82
C PRO A 191 -32.03 10.49 -22.15
N VAL A 192 -31.98 10.44 -20.81
CA VAL A 192 -30.90 11.04 -20.00
C VAL A 192 -29.56 10.48 -20.49
N ALA A 193 -28.58 11.35 -20.76
CA ALA A 193 -27.28 10.94 -21.26
C ALA A 193 -26.13 11.69 -20.57
N CYS A 194 -24.93 11.09 -20.64
CA CYS A 194 -23.70 11.75 -20.24
C CYS A 194 -23.14 12.57 -21.41
N GLU A 195 -22.93 13.86 -21.20
CA GLU A 195 -22.33 14.76 -22.19
C GLU A 195 -20.87 14.99 -21.89
N LYS A 196 -20.02 14.99 -22.92
CA LYS A 196 -18.59 15.19 -22.79
C LYS A 196 -18.28 16.66 -22.41
N CYS A 197 -17.40 16.84 -21.45
CA CYS A 197 -16.79 18.13 -21.14
C CYS A 197 -15.75 18.51 -22.21
N ASP A 198 -15.17 19.71 -22.09
CA ASP A 198 -13.97 20.06 -22.86
C ASP A 198 -12.87 18.97 -22.71
N PRO A 199 -12.11 18.60 -23.76
CA PRO A 199 -11.16 17.47 -23.72
C PRO A 199 -10.13 17.53 -22.59
N ASN A 200 -9.82 18.72 -22.08
CA ASN A 200 -8.82 18.94 -21.05
C ASN A 200 -9.43 19.20 -19.66
N CYS A 201 -10.70 18.84 -19.49
CA CYS A 201 -11.48 19.10 -18.29
C CYS A 201 -11.80 17.82 -17.51
N LYS A 202 -11.74 17.91 -16.18
CA LYS A 202 -12.17 16.89 -15.23
C LYS A 202 -13.68 16.93 -14.99
N SER A 203 -14.27 18.12 -14.90
CA SER A 203 -15.70 18.31 -14.59
C SER A 203 -16.29 19.58 -15.21
N CYS A 204 -17.51 19.48 -15.71
CA CYS A 204 -18.26 20.55 -16.37
C CYS A 204 -19.73 20.59 -15.91
N GLU A 205 -19.97 20.28 -14.64
CA GLU A 205 -21.30 20.25 -14.04
C GLU A 205 -22.00 21.62 -14.11
N THR A 206 -21.25 22.71 -13.93
CA THR A 206 -21.79 24.08 -13.90
C THR A 206 -21.87 24.67 -15.31
N ASN A 207 -20.77 24.61 -16.07
CA ASN A 207 -20.63 25.33 -17.34
C ASN A 207 -21.17 24.55 -18.55
N GLY A 208 -21.29 23.23 -18.43
CA GLY A 208 -21.97 22.41 -19.42
C GLY A 208 -21.09 21.76 -20.48
N LYS A 209 -21.73 21.24 -21.53
CA LYS A 209 -21.09 20.49 -22.61
C LYS A 209 -20.01 21.32 -23.30
N ASP A 210 -18.90 20.68 -23.66
CA ASP A 210 -17.75 21.29 -24.35
C ASP A 210 -17.10 22.47 -23.58
N LYS A 211 -17.35 22.56 -22.28
CA LYS A 211 -16.81 23.56 -21.35
C LYS A 211 -16.22 22.86 -20.13
N CYS A 212 -15.69 23.64 -19.20
CA CYS A 212 -15.11 23.18 -17.94
C CYS A 212 -15.50 24.08 -16.79
N ASP A 213 -15.56 23.53 -15.58
CA ASP A 213 -15.77 24.32 -14.37
C ASP A 213 -14.44 24.91 -13.85
N SER A 214 -14.53 26.01 -13.11
CA SER A 214 -13.34 26.69 -12.58
C SER A 214 -12.54 25.74 -11.66
N GLY A 215 -11.23 25.65 -11.89
CA GLY A 215 -10.34 24.75 -11.16
C GLY A 215 -10.44 23.27 -11.53
N GLN A 216 -11.29 22.90 -12.49
CA GLN A 216 -11.50 21.50 -12.91
C GLN A 216 -10.70 21.12 -14.16
N CYS A 217 -9.64 21.85 -14.53
CA CYS A 217 -8.78 21.43 -15.62
C CYS A 217 -7.89 20.24 -15.24
N ASN A 218 -7.50 19.45 -16.24
CA ASN A 218 -6.50 18.39 -16.11
C ASN A 218 -5.14 18.96 -15.69
N SER A 219 -4.29 18.12 -15.08
CA SER A 219 -2.94 18.55 -14.70
C SER A 219 -2.16 19.01 -15.94
N GLY A 220 -1.49 20.16 -15.83
CA GLY A 220 -0.83 20.81 -16.97
C GLY A 220 -1.72 21.74 -17.80
N TYR A 221 -3.01 21.91 -17.44
CA TYR A 221 -3.93 22.82 -18.12
C TYR A 221 -4.43 23.92 -17.17
N PHE A 222 -4.78 25.08 -17.72
CA PHE A 222 -5.39 26.20 -17.00
C PHE A 222 -6.77 26.55 -17.56
N PHE A 223 -7.63 27.08 -16.68
CA PHE A 223 -8.99 27.48 -17.01
C PHE A 223 -9.02 28.90 -17.58
N ASP A 224 -9.65 29.09 -18.73
CA ASP A 224 -9.94 30.40 -19.32
C ASP A 224 -11.39 30.78 -19.03
N SER A 225 -11.59 31.82 -18.22
CA SER A 225 -12.94 32.26 -17.81
C SER A 225 -13.77 32.87 -18.95
N SER A 226 -13.12 33.29 -20.05
CA SER A 226 -13.82 33.96 -21.16
C SER A 226 -14.64 33.00 -22.01
N ASP A 227 -14.12 31.79 -22.26
CA ASP A 227 -14.79 30.74 -23.04
C ASP A 227 -15.13 29.48 -22.22
N GLN A 228 -14.73 29.47 -20.94
CA GLN A 228 -14.94 28.37 -20.00
C GLN A 228 -14.27 27.07 -20.45
N LYS A 229 -13.08 27.14 -21.08
CA LYS A 229 -12.33 25.96 -21.55
C LYS A 229 -10.97 25.81 -20.86
N CYS A 230 -10.33 24.66 -21.07
CA CYS A 230 -9.03 24.34 -20.52
C CYS A 230 -7.95 24.32 -21.61
N TYR A 231 -6.91 25.13 -21.43
CA TYR A 231 -5.79 25.27 -22.35
C TYR A 231 -4.51 24.73 -21.73
N ASN A 232 -3.62 24.18 -22.56
CA ASN A 232 -2.36 23.65 -22.09
C ASN A 232 -1.51 24.80 -21.53
N ASN A 233 -0.84 24.57 -20.41
CA ASN A 233 0.14 25.50 -19.89
C ASN A 233 1.24 25.69 -20.93
N LYS A 234 1.72 26.92 -21.07
CA LYS A 234 2.90 27.19 -21.89
C LYS A 234 4.09 26.43 -21.31
N ALA A 235 4.91 25.82 -22.18
CA ALA A 235 6.05 25.03 -21.75
C ALA A 235 6.96 25.84 -20.81
N GLY A 236 7.35 25.22 -19.68
CA GLY A 236 8.17 25.85 -18.64
C GLY A 236 7.39 26.68 -17.61
N CYS A 237 6.07 26.80 -17.74
CA CYS A 237 5.22 27.61 -16.86
C CYS A 237 4.47 26.72 -15.87
N LEU A 238 4.40 27.18 -14.62
CA LEU A 238 3.67 26.47 -13.56
C LEU A 238 2.17 26.75 -13.68
N ALA A 239 1.83 28.01 -13.98
CA ALA A 239 0.49 28.43 -14.36
C ALA A 239 0.56 29.38 -15.56
N SER A 240 -0.45 29.28 -16.42
CA SER A 240 -0.63 30.17 -17.56
C SER A 240 -1.97 30.89 -17.49
N THR A 241 -2.08 31.98 -18.23
CA THR A 241 -3.30 32.76 -18.45
C THR A 241 -3.43 33.06 -19.94
N ARG A 242 -4.65 33.40 -20.37
CA ARG A 242 -4.93 33.81 -21.74
C ARG A 242 -5.49 35.22 -21.73
N SER A 243 -4.89 36.10 -22.54
CA SER A 243 -5.36 37.47 -22.74
C SER A 243 -5.26 37.79 -24.23
N ASN A 244 -6.35 38.29 -24.83
CA ASN A 244 -6.45 38.59 -26.26
C ASN A 244 -6.00 37.42 -27.17
N GLY A 245 -6.39 36.19 -26.80
CA GLY A 245 -6.05 34.97 -27.54
C GLY A 245 -4.62 34.46 -27.35
N LYS A 246 -3.73 35.24 -26.71
CA LYS A 246 -2.33 34.86 -26.45
C LYS A 246 -2.20 34.21 -25.06
N ILE A 247 -1.54 33.05 -25.01
CA ILE A 247 -1.20 32.36 -23.75
C ILE A 247 0.11 32.94 -23.20
N THR A 248 0.05 33.45 -21.98
CA THR A 248 1.19 33.99 -21.20
C THR A 248 1.32 33.25 -19.89
N CYS A 249 2.50 33.22 -19.31
CA CYS A 249 2.73 32.59 -18.02
C CYS A 249 2.34 33.56 -16.91
N SER A 250 1.57 33.07 -15.94
CA SER A 250 1.23 33.81 -14.72
C SER A 250 2.19 33.48 -13.58
N SER A 251 2.77 32.27 -13.60
CA SER A 251 3.84 31.89 -12.68
C SER A 251 4.80 30.88 -13.30
N CYS A 252 6.04 30.89 -12.79
CA CYS A 252 7.12 30.01 -13.20
C CYS A 252 7.52 29.11 -12.02
N ASN A 253 8.21 28.01 -12.31
CA ASN A 253 8.88 27.25 -11.27
C ASN A 253 10.07 28.07 -10.78
N THR A 254 9.92 28.75 -9.64
CA THR A 254 10.93 29.68 -9.09
C THR A 254 12.27 29.03 -8.79
N ALA A 255 12.34 27.70 -8.70
CA ALA A 255 13.59 26.96 -8.54
C ALA A 255 14.42 26.88 -9.84
N THR A 256 13.81 27.01 -11.01
CA THR A 256 14.47 26.78 -12.31
C THR A 256 14.18 27.83 -13.37
N SER A 257 13.22 28.72 -13.17
CA SER A 257 12.85 29.76 -14.12
C SER A 257 12.29 31.01 -13.46
N VAL A 258 12.39 32.13 -14.18
CA VAL A 258 11.89 33.44 -13.76
C VAL A 258 10.91 33.99 -14.79
N LEU A 259 9.86 34.64 -14.30
CA LEU A 259 8.85 35.25 -15.15
C LEU A 259 9.35 36.58 -15.71
N SER A 260 9.41 36.70 -17.04
CA SER A 260 9.76 37.93 -17.75
C SER A 260 8.85 38.10 -18.95
N ASN A 261 8.12 39.22 -19.02
CA ASN A 261 7.23 39.57 -20.14
C ASN A 261 6.21 38.46 -20.50
N GLY A 262 5.67 37.77 -19.49
CA GLY A 262 4.72 36.67 -19.67
C GLY A 262 5.34 35.38 -20.19
N GLU A 263 6.66 35.21 -20.10
CA GLU A 263 7.38 33.99 -20.43
C GLU A 263 8.26 33.55 -19.27
N CYS A 264 8.35 32.24 -19.02
CA CYS A 264 9.30 31.70 -18.06
C CYS A 264 10.65 31.49 -18.75
N LYS A 265 11.67 32.23 -18.31
CA LYS A 265 13.03 32.09 -18.77
C LYS A 265 13.79 31.17 -17.82
N THR A 266 14.39 30.11 -18.34
CA THR A 266 15.18 29.16 -17.54
C THR A 266 16.40 29.87 -16.95
N CYS A 267 16.64 29.65 -15.66
CA CYS A 267 17.83 30.16 -14.99
C CYS A 267 19.10 29.52 -15.58
N PRO A 268 20.24 30.22 -15.54
CA PRO A 268 21.53 29.63 -15.89
C PRO A 268 21.83 28.37 -15.07
N THR A 269 22.57 27.43 -15.66
CA THR A 269 23.00 26.20 -14.99
C THR A 269 23.72 26.53 -13.69
N GLY A 270 23.39 25.81 -12.61
CA GLY A 270 24.02 26.00 -11.29
C GLY A 270 23.26 26.92 -10.34
N CYS A 271 22.19 27.60 -10.78
CA CYS A 271 21.42 28.49 -9.92
C CYS A 271 20.21 27.77 -9.29
N SER A 272 20.00 27.93 -7.98
CA SER A 272 18.79 27.45 -7.27
C SER A 272 17.61 28.41 -7.38
N GLY A 273 17.86 29.59 -7.96
CA GLY A 273 16.88 30.61 -8.30
C GLY A 273 17.59 31.76 -8.99
N CYS A 274 16.87 32.50 -9.82
CA CYS A 274 17.41 33.66 -10.52
C CYS A 274 16.40 34.79 -10.66
N SER A 275 16.91 36.01 -10.83
CA SER A 275 16.19 37.15 -11.38
C SER A 275 16.69 37.44 -12.79
N PHE A 276 15.83 38.05 -13.61
CA PHE A 276 16.16 38.47 -14.97
C PHE A 276 15.87 39.96 -15.10
N ASP A 277 16.90 40.73 -15.47
CA ASP A 277 16.76 42.14 -15.78
C ASP A 277 16.42 42.30 -17.27
N ALA A 278 15.21 42.78 -17.55
CA ALA A 278 14.72 42.95 -18.90
C ALA A 278 15.45 44.03 -19.71
N GLN A 279 16.08 45.02 -19.06
CA GLN A 279 16.79 46.09 -19.76
C GLN A 279 18.17 45.61 -20.25
N THR A 280 18.90 44.90 -19.39
CA THR A 280 20.24 44.42 -19.70
C THR A 280 20.26 43.02 -20.31
N SER A 281 19.12 42.32 -20.28
CA SER A 281 18.99 40.90 -20.68
C SER A 281 19.95 39.97 -19.91
N LYS A 282 20.26 40.30 -18.65
CA LYS A 282 21.16 39.52 -17.79
C LYS A 282 20.41 38.79 -16.69
N PHE A 283 20.90 37.60 -16.35
CA PHE A 283 20.45 36.84 -15.19
C PHE A 283 21.32 37.16 -13.98
N THR A 284 20.70 37.20 -12.80
CA THR A 284 21.37 37.28 -11.50
C THR A 284 20.89 36.12 -10.66
N CYS A 285 21.77 35.27 -10.17
CA CYS A 285 21.40 34.13 -9.36
C CYS A 285 21.26 34.52 -7.88
N SER A 286 20.15 34.11 -7.26
CA SER A 286 19.91 34.38 -5.83
C SER A 286 20.87 33.55 -4.98
N SER A 287 20.96 32.26 -5.28
CA SER A 287 21.88 31.28 -4.70
C SER A 287 22.30 30.24 -5.73
N CYS A 288 23.37 29.51 -5.42
CA CYS A 288 23.87 28.42 -6.27
C CYS A 288 23.50 27.06 -5.66
N ILE A 289 23.22 26.08 -6.52
CA ILE A 289 23.05 24.68 -6.11
C ILE A 289 24.39 24.09 -5.64
N ALA A 290 24.35 22.96 -4.95
CA ALA A 290 25.56 22.24 -4.54
C ALA A 290 26.51 21.99 -5.74
N LYS A 291 27.82 22.01 -5.48
CA LYS A 291 28.90 21.97 -6.49
C LYS A 291 29.04 23.23 -7.36
N TYR A 292 28.35 24.32 -7.02
CA TYR A 292 28.55 25.63 -7.66
C TYR A 292 28.79 26.71 -6.60
N TYR A 293 29.55 27.75 -6.98
CA TYR A 293 29.76 28.94 -6.17
C TYR A 293 29.33 30.19 -6.91
N LYS A 294 29.00 31.23 -6.15
CA LYS A 294 28.53 32.52 -6.67
C LYS A 294 29.72 33.43 -6.97
N THR A 295 29.79 33.94 -8.19
CA THR A 295 30.79 34.93 -8.63
C THR A 295 30.40 36.36 -8.22
N SER A 296 31.32 37.32 -8.36
CA SER A 296 31.04 38.75 -8.18
C SER A 296 29.94 39.29 -9.10
N ASP A 297 29.78 38.68 -10.29
CA ASP A 297 28.71 39.00 -11.24
C ASP A 297 27.37 38.31 -10.91
N ASN A 298 27.26 37.70 -9.71
CA ASN A 298 26.11 36.92 -9.27
C ASN A 298 25.75 35.73 -10.18
N LEU A 299 26.71 35.18 -10.90
CA LEU A 299 26.53 33.94 -11.67
C LEU A 299 27.04 32.75 -10.87
N CYS A 300 26.54 31.56 -11.16
CA CYS A 300 26.99 30.33 -10.53
C CYS A 300 27.96 29.59 -11.44
N LEU A 301 29.19 29.35 -10.97
CA LEU A 301 30.20 28.56 -11.68
C LEU A 301 30.48 27.26 -10.93
N PRO A 302 30.84 26.17 -11.64
CA PRO A 302 31.10 24.90 -11.00
C PRO A 302 32.33 24.99 -10.09
N CYS A 303 32.26 24.32 -8.95
CA CYS A 303 33.41 24.16 -8.06
C CYS A 303 34.55 23.39 -8.74
N PRO A 304 35.81 23.57 -8.27
CA PRO A 304 36.93 22.76 -8.70
C PRO A 304 36.66 21.25 -8.53
N THR A 305 37.34 20.43 -9.34
CA THR A 305 37.23 18.97 -9.27
C THR A 305 37.44 18.46 -7.85
N GLY A 306 36.58 17.54 -7.42
CA GLY A 306 36.65 16.96 -6.07
C GLY A 306 35.90 17.73 -4.99
N CYS A 307 35.38 18.93 -5.27
CA CYS A 307 34.71 19.76 -4.27
C CYS A 307 33.19 19.60 -4.31
N SER A 308 32.58 19.40 -3.14
CA SER A 308 31.12 19.35 -2.97
C SER A 308 30.53 20.74 -2.70
N ALA A 309 31.30 21.62 -2.07
CA ALA A 309 31.01 23.04 -1.91
C ALA A 309 32.31 23.85 -1.96
N CYS A 310 32.22 25.08 -2.43
CA CYS A 310 33.33 26.00 -2.55
C CYS A 310 32.86 27.45 -2.44
N SER A 311 33.76 28.36 -2.13
CA SER A 311 33.52 29.79 -1.98
C SER A 311 34.61 30.62 -2.64
N LEU A 312 34.24 31.82 -3.10
CA LEU A 312 35.21 32.79 -3.59
C LEU A 312 35.87 33.49 -2.40
N ASN A 313 37.19 33.37 -2.25
CA ASN A 313 37.99 34.10 -1.28
C ASN A 313 38.94 35.02 -2.05
N GLY A 314 38.54 36.29 -2.23
CA GLY A 314 39.23 37.21 -3.12
C GLY A 314 39.12 36.78 -4.59
N ALA A 315 40.25 36.50 -5.23
CA ALA A 315 40.31 36.06 -6.63
C ALA A 315 40.43 34.53 -6.79
N SER A 316 40.63 33.79 -5.69
CA SER A 316 40.76 32.33 -5.69
C SER A 316 39.48 31.64 -5.21
N VAL A 317 39.18 30.49 -5.81
CA VAL A 317 38.08 29.62 -5.37
C VAL A 317 38.65 28.60 -4.41
N GLU A 318 38.13 28.61 -3.19
CA GLU A 318 38.55 27.69 -2.13
C GLU A 318 37.44 26.68 -1.87
N CYS A 319 37.79 25.41 -1.74
CA CYS A 319 36.84 24.37 -1.43
C CYS A 319 36.56 24.35 0.08
N THR A 320 35.28 24.41 0.43
CA THR A 320 34.83 24.37 1.83
C THR A 320 34.45 22.95 2.25
N SER A 321 34.14 22.09 1.28
CA SER A 321 33.90 20.67 1.50
C SER A 321 34.22 19.85 0.25
N CYS A 322 34.64 18.60 0.45
CA CYS A 322 35.01 17.69 -0.62
C CYS A 322 33.90 16.68 -0.93
N LEU A 323 33.91 16.12 -2.14
CA LEU A 323 33.12 14.95 -2.51
C LEU A 323 33.66 13.72 -1.76
N ALA A 324 32.85 12.67 -1.67
CA ALA A 324 33.34 11.37 -1.22
C ALA A 324 34.56 10.95 -2.05
N THR A 325 35.54 10.29 -1.42
CA THR A 325 36.88 9.92 -1.93
C THR A 325 37.90 11.05 -2.08
N TYR A 326 37.52 12.29 -1.69
CA TYR A 326 38.41 13.43 -1.63
C TYR A 326 38.51 13.97 -0.20
N GLY A 327 39.69 14.49 0.16
CA GLY A 327 39.94 15.16 1.43
C GLY A 327 40.42 16.58 1.24
N LEU A 328 40.04 17.46 2.16
CA LEU A 328 40.43 18.87 2.11
C LEU A 328 41.88 19.00 2.58
N LYS A 329 42.77 19.46 1.69
CA LYS A 329 44.18 19.74 1.99
C LYS A 329 44.48 21.18 1.60
N GLY A 330 44.64 22.02 2.63
CA GLY A 330 44.62 23.47 2.44
C GLY A 330 43.25 23.93 1.95
N THR A 331 43.21 24.52 0.75
CA THR A 331 41.98 25.04 0.12
C THR A 331 41.50 24.19 -1.06
N ALA A 332 42.20 23.09 -1.37
CA ALA A 332 41.88 22.19 -2.47
C ALA A 332 41.46 20.82 -1.95
N CYS A 333 40.58 20.15 -2.69
CA CYS A 333 40.23 18.77 -2.46
C CYS A 333 41.17 17.87 -3.26
N GLU A 334 42.00 17.09 -2.58
CA GLU A 334 42.85 16.07 -3.19
C GLU A 334 42.20 14.69 -3.04
N LEU A 335 42.44 13.80 -4.00
CA LEU A 335 41.96 12.42 -3.91
C LEU A 335 42.60 11.76 -2.68
N CYS A 336 41.84 10.98 -1.91
CA CYS A 336 42.36 10.35 -0.69
C CYS A 336 43.56 9.43 -0.93
N GLY A 337 43.79 8.99 -2.18
CA GLY A 337 45.05 8.42 -2.68
C GLY A 337 45.45 7.05 -2.12
N ILE A 338 44.85 6.62 -1.02
CA ILE A 338 45.22 5.42 -0.28
C ILE A 338 44.01 4.48 -0.26
N GLY A 339 44.12 3.38 -1.03
CA GLY A 339 43.15 2.29 -1.03
C GLY A 339 41.71 2.72 -1.35
N GLU A 340 40.77 2.09 -0.65
CA GLU A 340 39.33 2.26 -0.85
C GLU A 340 38.76 3.19 0.23
N CYS A 341 39.44 4.32 0.42
CA CYS A 341 39.09 5.34 1.39
C CYS A 341 37.91 6.20 0.92
N GLN A 342 36.86 6.29 1.74
CA GLN A 342 35.66 7.05 1.44
C GLN A 342 35.76 8.50 1.92
N THR A 343 36.37 8.75 3.08
CA THR A 343 36.64 10.11 3.57
C THR A 343 38.03 10.17 4.18
N CYS A 344 38.74 11.27 3.97
CA CYS A 344 40.07 11.50 4.52
C CYS A 344 40.24 12.96 4.95
N SER A 345 41.17 13.22 5.86
CA SER A 345 41.52 14.57 6.29
C SER A 345 43.02 14.68 6.58
N VAL A 346 43.51 15.91 6.63
CA VAL A 346 44.88 16.17 7.09
C VAL A 346 44.87 16.16 8.62
N PRO A 347 45.60 15.26 9.30
CA PRO A 347 45.70 15.27 10.76
C PRO A 347 46.42 16.53 11.23
N SER A 348 46.14 16.99 12.46
CA SER A 348 46.77 18.20 13.04
C SER A 348 48.30 18.07 13.05
N GLY A 349 48.98 18.84 12.19
CA GLY A 349 50.44 18.84 12.04
C GLY A 349 51.00 17.89 10.97
N GLY A 350 50.16 17.15 10.23
CA GLY A 350 50.57 16.33 9.10
C GLY A 350 50.52 17.08 7.76
N SER A 351 51.24 16.57 6.76
CA SER A 351 51.20 17.08 5.36
C SER A 351 50.43 16.17 4.40
N GLY A 352 50.03 14.97 4.84
CA GLY A 352 49.32 13.97 4.03
C GLY A 352 47.85 13.84 4.43
N LEU A 353 47.03 13.37 3.49
CA LEU A 353 45.66 12.94 3.78
C LEU A 353 45.71 11.56 4.46
N VAL A 354 45.03 11.44 5.60
CA VAL A 354 44.84 10.20 6.34
C VAL A 354 43.39 9.77 6.19
N CYS A 355 43.16 8.48 5.94
CA CYS A 355 41.81 7.99 5.81
C CYS A 355 41.05 8.03 7.15
N LEU A 356 39.82 8.53 7.13
CA LEU A 356 38.92 8.57 8.28
C LEU A 356 37.86 7.47 8.22
N THR A 357 37.33 7.20 7.02
CA THR A 357 36.34 6.15 6.80
C THR A 357 36.62 5.43 5.49
N CYS A 358 36.38 4.13 5.49
CA CYS A 358 36.56 3.30 4.31
C CYS A 358 35.23 3.07 3.58
N SER A 359 35.31 2.79 2.27
CA SER A 359 34.17 2.33 1.48
C SER A 359 33.57 1.07 2.09
N ASN A 360 32.28 0.82 1.81
CA ASN A 360 31.59 -0.38 2.26
C ASN A 360 32.41 -1.64 1.93
N LYS A 361 32.63 -2.51 2.94
CA LYS A 361 33.46 -3.74 2.94
C LYS A 361 34.95 -3.56 3.21
N PHE A 362 35.42 -2.33 3.42
CA PHE A 362 36.79 -2.04 3.81
C PHE A 362 36.83 -1.50 5.24
N TYR A 363 37.96 -1.71 5.92
CA TYR A 363 38.13 -1.41 7.34
C TYR A 363 39.39 -0.58 7.55
N LEU A 364 39.26 0.44 8.40
CA LEU A 364 40.32 1.38 8.68
C LEU A 364 41.41 0.71 9.52
N ASN A 365 42.63 0.73 9.00
CA ASN A 365 43.85 0.31 9.64
C ASN A 365 44.75 1.54 9.79
N SER A 366 44.63 2.20 10.95
CA SER A 366 45.25 3.49 11.26
C SER A 366 44.91 4.56 10.22
N ASP A 367 45.55 4.48 9.05
CA ASP A 367 45.52 5.47 7.98
C ASP A 367 45.13 4.89 6.60
N ASP A 368 45.00 3.56 6.46
CA ASP A 368 44.69 2.85 5.20
C ASP A 368 43.42 1.98 5.32
N CYS A 369 42.76 1.73 4.20
CA CYS A 369 41.56 0.91 4.08
C CYS A 369 41.87 -0.42 3.41
N GLY A 370 41.81 -1.50 4.18
CA GLY A 370 42.01 -2.86 3.68
C GLY A 370 40.74 -3.70 3.79
N GLN A 371 40.69 -4.77 3.01
CA GLN A 371 39.58 -5.72 3.05
C GLN A 371 39.73 -6.68 4.22
N CYS A 372 38.61 -7.03 4.85
CA CYS A 372 38.62 -8.14 5.79
C CYS A 372 39.00 -9.46 5.09
N PRO A 373 39.48 -10.46 5.86
CA PRO A 373 39.65 -11.81 5.36
C PRO A 373 38.36 -12.35 4.71
N LYS A 374 38.51 -13.31 3.78
CA LYS A 374 37.35 -13.93 3.11
C LYS A 374 36.33 -14.45 4.14
N PHE A 375 35.05 -14.27 3.82
CA PHE A 375 33.90 -14.66 4.65
C PHE A 375 33.77 -13.93 5.99
N CYS A 376 34.55 -12.89 6.20
CA CYS A 376 34.43 -12.01 7.33
C CYS A 376 33.45 -10.86 7.04
N LYS A 377 32.48 -10.67 7.93
CA LYS A 377 31.49 -9.59 7.85
C LYS A 377 32.04 -8.31 8.48
N GLU A 378 32.65 -8.42 9.67
CA GLU A 378 33.28 -7.34 10.42
C GLU A 378 34.67 -7.78 10.89
N CYS A 379 35.70 -6.95 10.71
CA CYS A 379 37.05 -7.21 11.22
C CYS A 379 37.62 -6.01 11.99
N SER A 380 38.63 -6.29 12.81
CA SER A 380 39.44 -5.31 13.51
C SER A 380 40.89 -5.43 13.06
N TYR A 381 41.60 -4.31 13.02
CA TYR A 381 43.03 -4.33 12.75
C TYR A 381 43.84 -4.31 14.06
N ASN A 382 44.65 -5.35 14.27
CA ASN A 382 45.68 -5.40 15.31
C ASN A 382 46.96 -5.99 14.69
N GLN A 383 47.70 -5.17 13.95
CA GLN A 383 48.86 -5.55 13.10
C GLN A 383 48.53 -6.42 11.88
N LYS A 384 47.41 -7.16 11.92
CA LYS A 384 46.76 -7.84 10.79
C LYS A 384 45.23 -7.68 10.90
N TYR A 385 44.51 -7.81 9.78
CA TYR A 385 43.04 -7.84 9.81
C TYR A 385 42.56 -9.16 10.43
N GLU A 386 41.98 -9.07 11.63
CA GLU A 386 41.38 -10.20 12.33
C GLU A 386 39.88 -10.08 12.27
N CYS A 387 39.20 -11.15 11.86
CA CYS A 387 37.75 -11.11 11.81
C CYS A 387 37.16 -11.01 13.22
N THR A 388 36.26 -10.06 13.46
CA THR A 388 35.49 -9.95 14.69
C THR A 388 34.13 -10.63 14.55
N LYS A 389 33.57 -10.65 13.34
CA LYS A 389 32.29 -11.27 13.03
C LYS A 389 32.28 -11.87 11.63
N CYS A 390 31.95 -13.14 11.52
CA CYS A 390 31.82 -13.81 10.23
C CYS A 390 30.45 -13.54 9.57
N TYR A 391 30.34 -13.79 8.26
CA TYR A 391 29.03 -13.87 7.63
C TYR A 391 28.21 -15.04 8.20
N ASP A 392 26.90 -15.00 7.99
CA ASP A 392 26.01 -16.08 8.41
C ASP A 392 26.47 -17.41 7.79
N ARG A 393 26.35 -18.49 8.58
CA ARG A 393 26.90 -19.83 8.28
C ARG A 393 28.44 -19.92 8.23
N TYR A 394 29.13 -19.02 8.91
CA TYR A 394 30.56 -19.12 9.17
C TYR A 394 30.85 -18.88 10.66
N ALA A 395 31.86 -19.56 11.20
CA ALA A 395 32.34 -19.36 12.57
C ALA A 395 33.77 -18.82 12.58
N LYS A 396 34.07 -17.99 13.59
CA LYS A 396 35.40 -17.43 13.82
C LYS A 396 36.32 -18.47 14.44
N ALA A 397 37.40 -18.83 13.74
CA ALA A 397 38.48 -19.66 14.24
C ALA A 397 39.43 -18.86 15.17
N SER A 398 40.26 -19.58 15.93
CA SER A 398 41.22 -18.99 16.88
C SER A 398 42.28 -18.09 16.24
N ASP A 399 42.56 -18.27 14.94
CA ASP A 399 43.49 -17.42 14.18
C ASP A 399 42.85 -16.15 13.60
N GLY A 400 41.56 -15.93 13.87
CA GLY A 400 40.80 -14.79 13.37
C GLY A 400 40.24 -14.97 11.96
N THR A 401 40.34 -16.17 11.36
CA THR A 401 39.69 -16.49 10.08
C THR A 401 38.27 -17.01 10.26
N CYS A 402 37.46 -16.93 9.20
CA CYS A 402 36.10 -17.48 9.18
C CYS A 402 36.08 -18.82 8.44
N VAL A 403 35.55 -19.84 9.10
CA VAL A 403 35.39 -21.19 8.56
C VAL A 403 33.91 -21.50 8.33
N PRO A 404 33.54 -22.14 7.22
CA PRO A 404 32.15 -22.43 6.91
C PRO A 404 31.56 -23.41 7.92
N CYS A 405 30.32 -23.18 8.33
CA CYS A 405 29.57 -24.13 9.14
C CYS A 405 29.27 -25.42 8.36
N PRO A 406 29.02 -26.55 9.06
CA PRO A 406 28.62 -27.80 8.41
C PRO A 406 27.30 -27.63 7.66
N SER A 407 26.99 -28.57 6.76
CA SER A 407 25.71 -28.57 6.05
C SER A 407 24.53 -28.56 7.02
N ASN A 408 23.45 -27.86 6.63
CA ASN A 408 22.22 -27.68 7.41
C ASN A 408 22.39 -26.95 8.75
N CYS A 409 23.52 -26.28 8.96
CA CYS A 409 23.81 -25.49 10.15
C CYS A 409 23.59 -23.98 9.90
N GLU A 410 22.85 -23.33 10.78
CA GLU A 410 22.62 -21.88 10.80
C GLU A 410 23.78 -21.14 11.48
N THR A 411 24.11 -21.58 12.71
CA THR A 411 25.21 -21.03 13.52
C THR A 411 26.06 -22.18 14.04
N CYS A 412 27.38 -21.99 14.01
CA CYS A 412 28.35 -22.96 14.51
C CYS A 412 29.44 -22.28 15.36
N THR A 413 30.20 -23.08 16.10
CA THR A 413 31.45 -22.68 16.74
C THR A 413 32.63 -23.34 16.01
N ALA A 414 33.76 -22.65 15.93
CA ALA A 414 34.98 -23.23 15.37
C ALA A 414 35.87 -23.78 16.49
N ASN A 415 36.42 -24.96 16.28
CA ASN A 415 37.41 -25.60 17.13
C ASN A 415 38.83 -25.09 16.81
N ALA A 416 39.79 -25.42 17.66
CA ALA A 416 41.21 -25.03 17.47
C ALA A 416 41.84 -25.61 16.19
N ASP A 417 41.31 -26.73 15.68
CA ASP A 417 41.73 -27.39 14.45
C ASP A 417 41.01 -26.87 13.19
N LYS A 418 40.25 -25.76 13.30
CA LYS A 418 39.42 -25.15 12.25
C LYS A 418 38.22 -25.99 11.80
N THR A 419 37.92 -27.10 12.46
CA THR A 419 36.64 -27.78 12.27
C THR A 419 35.52 -26.99 12.94
N THR A 420 34.29 -27.10 12.43
CA THR A 420 33.14 -26.39 13.00
C THR A 420 32.14 -27.36 13.60
N ARG A 421 31.60 -27.00 14.77
CA ARG A 421 30.52 -27.74 15.45
C ARG A 421 29.26 -26.90 15.41
N CYS A 422 28.16 -27.47 14.91
CA CYS A 422 26.92 -26.73 14.84
C CYS A 422 26.36 -26.42 16.24
N THR A 423 25.78 -25.23 16.40
CA THR A 423 25.06 -24.82 17.62
C THR A 423 23.58 -24.56 17.35
N LYS A 424 23.19 -24.32 16.09
CA LYS A 424 21.79 -24.17 15.67
C LYS A 424 21.62 -24.60 14.22
N CYS A 425 20.63 -25.44 13.94
CA CYS A 425 20.35 -25.90 12.58
C CYS A 425 19.53 -24.89 11.78
N ILE A 426 19.70 -24.89 10.45
CA ILE A 426 19.12 -23.92 9.48
C ILE A 426 17.59 -23.83 9.52
N SER A 427 16.93 -24.91 9.93
CA SER A 427 15.49 -24.96 10.06
C SER A 427 15.09 -25.90 11.18
N LYS A 428 13.85 -25.74 11.65
CA LYS A 428 13.24 -26.63 12.64
C LYS A 428 13.04 -28.07 12.14
N SER A 429 13.26 -28.33 10.85
CA SER A 429 13.21 -29.66 10.25
C SER A 429 14.52 -30.46 10.43
N PHE A 430 15.52 -29.90 11.13
CA PHE A 430 16.74 -30.58 11.50
C PHE A 430 16.92 -30.59 13.03
N SER A 431 17.34 -31.72 13.60
CA SER A 431 17.75 -31.83 14.99
C SER A 431 19.26 -31.66 15.12
N LEU A 432 19.67 -30.89 16.13
CA LEU A 432 21.06 -30.83 16.56
C LEU A 432 21.41 -32.08 17.38
N LYS A 433 22.38 -32.87 16.90
CA LYS A 433 22.97 -33.98 17.65
C LYS A 433 23.99 -33.49 18.67
N THR A 434 24.31 -34.34 19.62
CA THR A 434 25.32 -34.05 20.65
C THR A 434 26.73 -33.93 20.09
N ASP A 435 27.04 -34.53 18.95
CA ASP A 435 28.29 -34.30 18.20
C ASP A 435 28.32 -32.94 17.49
N GLY A 436 27.21 -32.20 17.49
CA GLY A 436 27.04 -30.92 16.81
C GLY A 436 26.85 -31.03 15.30
N THR A 437 26.36 -32.17 14.81
CA THR A 437 25.84 -32.31 13.45
C THR A 437 24.34 -32.04 13.41
N CYS A 438 23.84 -31.50 12.30
CA CYS A 438 22.41 -31.31 12.06
C CYS A 438 21.91 -32.42 11.15
N VAL A 439 20.96 -33.22 11.64
CA VAL A 439 20.32 -34.29 10.86
C VAL A 439 18.83 -34.00 10.66
N PRO A 440 18.21 -34.43 9.56
CA PRO A 440 16.78 -34.29 9.36
C PRO A 440 15.97 -34.88 10.53
N CYS A 441 14.86 -34.26 10.91
CA CYS A 441 14.00 -34.75 11.98
C CYS A 441 13.46 -36.17 11.73
N LEU A 442 13.26 -36.55 10.45
CA LEU A 442 12.88 -37.92 10.10
C LEU A 442 13.95 -38.97 10.47
N GLU A 443 15.22 -38.57 10.52
CA GLU A 443 16.32 -39.45 10.90
C GLU A 443 16.60 -39.39 12.41
N ALA A 444 16.29 -38.26 13.05
CA ALA A 444 16.51 -38.05 14.49
C ALA A 444 15.37 -38.55 15.38
N VAL A 445 14.16 -38.68 14.83
CA VAL A 445 12.90 -38.96 15.55
C VAL A 445 12.15 -40.12 14.88
N PHE A 446 10.94 -40.41 15.35
CA PHE A 446 9.97 -41.27 14.70
C PHE A 446 9.48 -40.68 13.37
N ALA A 447 9.00 -41.55 12.47
CA ALA A 447 8.46 -41.14 11.18
C ALA A 447 7.35 -40.08 11.35
N ASN A 448 7.25 -39.16 10.38
CA ASN A 448 6.22 -38.10 10.32
C ASN A 448 6.39 -36.95 11.33
N CYS A 449 7.59 -36.73 11.86
CA CYS A 449 7.91 -35.53 12.62
C CYS A 449 8.32 -34.36 11.68
N ALA A 450 7.62 -33.23 11.75
CA ALA A 450 7.90 -32.04 10.95
C ALA A 450 8.94 -31.12 11.60
N THR A 451 8.87 -30.97 12.92
CA THR A 451 9.86 -30.22 13.69
C THR A 451 10.24 -30.95 14.96
N CYS A 452 11.51 -30.90 15.33
CA CYS A 452 12.03 -31.65 16.47
C CYS A 452 13.03 -30.85 17.30
N GLY A 453 13.07 -31.15 18.60
CA GLY A 453 14.02 -30.58 19.53
C GLY A 453 15.43 -31.16 19.39
N PRO A 454 16.40 -30.70 20.20
CA PRO A 454 17.75 -31.26 20.24
C PRO A 454 17.73 -32.75 20.67
N THR A 455 18.64 -33.54 20.11
CA THR A 455 18.76 -34.97 20.44
C THR A 455 19.54 -35.14 21.75
N PRO A 456 18.97 -35.74 22.82
CA PRO A 456 19.72 -36.03 24.03
C PRO A 456 20.78 -37.11 23.78
N SER A 457 21.87 -37.12 24.57
CA SER A 457 22.96 -38.10 24.44
C SER A 457 22.43 -39.54 24.46
N GLY A 458 22.53 -40.24 23.33
CA GLY A 458 22.10 -41.64 23.19
C GLY A 458 20.59 -41.86 23.01
N GLY A 459 19.80 -40.80 22.80
CA GLY A 459 18.35 -40.88 22.59
C GLY A 459 17.89 -40.45 21.20
N LYS A 460 16.59 -40.54 20.96
CA LYS A 460 15.91 -39.90 19.82
C LYS A 460 15.54 -38.46 20.19
N ALA A 461 15.54 -37.55 19.22
CA ALA A 461 15.02 -36.21 19.45
C ALA A 461 13.52 -36.25 19.76
N LYS A 462 13.06 -35.31 20.59
CA LYS A 462 11.63 -35.14 20.86
C LYS A 462 10.98 -34.48 19.65
N CYS A 463 9.86 -35.02 19.18
CA CYS A 463 9.07 -34.30 18.18
C CYS A 463 8.35 -33.13 18.84
N ASP A 464 8.47 -31.93 18.27
CA ASP A 464 7.78 -30.73 18.73
C ASP A 464 6.52 -30.48 17.91
N MET A 465 6.51 -30.91 16.64
CA MET A 465 5.34 -30.81 15.76
C MET A 465 5.35 -31.93 14.72
N CYS A 466 4.21 -32.58 14.54
CA CYS A 466 4.03 -33.62 13.54
C CYS A 466 3.75 -33.04 12.14
N SER A 467 4.13 -33.78 11.11
CA SER A 467 3.72 -33.51 9.72
C SER A 467 2.19 -33.54 9.59
N GLY A 468 1.66 -32.81 8.61
CA GLY A 468 0.22 -32.75 8.37
C GLY A 468 -0.43 -34.13 8.31
N GLY A 469 -1.54 -34.31 9.04
CA GLY A 469 -2.25 -35.59 9.17
C GLY A 469 -1.91 -36.41 10.41
N PHE A 470 -0.97 -35.95 11.23
CA PHE A 470 -0.53 -36.64 12.45
C PHE A 470 -0.66 -35.73 13.69
N ILE A 471 -0.82 -36.34 14.87
CA ILE A 471 -0.89 -35.65 16.17
C ILE A 471 0.15 -36.23 17.14
N LEU A 472 0.65 -35.39 18.03
CA LEU A 472 1.51 -35.78 19.14
C LEU A 472 0.70 -36.62 20.13
N GLN A 473 1.15 -37.84 20.44
CA GLN A 473 0.61 -38.61 21.57
C GLN A 473 1.27 -38.16 22.87
N ASP A 474 0.44 -37.84 23.87
CA ASP A 474 0.87 -37.16 25.11
C ASP A 474 1.77 -38.04 26.00
N ASP A 475 1.76 -39.36 25.86
CA ASP A 475 2.35 -40.23 26.87
C ASP A 475 3.58 -41.00 26.36
N LYS A 476 4.74 -40.37 26.59
CA LYS A 476 6.10 -40.95 26.59
C LYS A 476 6.64 -41.40 25.22
N LEU A 477 6.86 -40.44 24.33
CA LEU A 477 8.02 -40.29 23.41
C LEU A 477 7.72 -39.35 22.21
N ALA A 478 6.61 -38.61 22.23
CA ALA A 478 6.24 -37.68 21.17
C ALA A 478 6.23 -38.36 19.78
N GLU A 479 5.65 -39.56 19.72
CA GLU A 479 5.37 -40.23 18.44
C GLU A 479 4.22 -39.52 17.73
N CYS A 480 4.42 -39.31 16.43
CA CYS A 480 3.41 -38.76 15.55
C CYS A 480 2.49 -39.88 15.07
N ALA A 481 1.33 -40.03 15.72
CA ALA A 481 0.30 -40.98 15.32
C ALA A 481 -0.64 -40.36 14.28
N ARG A 482 -1.15 -41.17 13.34
CA ARG A 482 -2.18 -40.69 12.39
C ARG A 482 -3.41 -40.23 13.16
N LYS A 483 -4.05 -39.15 12.72
CA LYS A 483 -5.43 -38.85 13.14
C LYS A 483 -6.32 -40.01 12.69
N CYS A 484 -6.91 -40.76 13.61
CA CYS A 484 -7.97 -41.71 13.26
C CYS A 484 -9.22 -40.93 12.84
N PHE A 485 -9.35 -40.67 11.54
CA PHE A 485 -10.65 -40.40 10.92
C PHE A 485 -11.25 -41.74 10.50
N GLU A 486 -12.40 -42.07 11.08
CA GLU A 486 -13.27 -43.23 10.81
C GLU A 486 -12.81 -44.61 11.32
N CYS A 487 -13.34 -45.06 12.48
CA CYS A 487 -13.56 -46.50 12.74
C CYS A 487 -14.76 -46.93 11.85
N ARG A 488 -14.51 -47.49 10.65
CA ARG A 488 -15.52 -48.29 9.92
C ARG A 488 -15.23 -49.77 10.15
N GLY A 489 -15.84 -50.36 11.17
CA GLY A 489 -15.70 -51.79 11.47
C GLY A 489 -16.06 -52.15 12.92
N ASN A 490 -16.32 -53.44 13.15
CA ASN A 490 -16.86 -53.97 14.40
C ASN A 490 -15.89 -53.81 15.59
N ARG A 491 -16.49 -53.82 16.80
CA ARG A 491 -16.12 -53.18 18.07
C ARG A 491 -14.76 -53.49 18.74
N THR A 492 -13.78 -54.14 18.11
CA THR A 492 -12.56 -54.60 18.82
C THR A 492 -11.33 -53.73 18.72
N ASP A 493 -11.31 -52.66 17.92
CA ASP A 493 -10.10 -51.82 17.72
C ASP A 493 -10.20 -50.38 18.25
N CYS A 494 -11.26 -50.00 18.97
CA CYS A 494 -11.36 -48.65 19.53
C CYS A 494 -11.41 -48.79 21.08
N GLY A 495 -10.39 -48.25 21.77
CA GLY A 495 -10.13 -48.46 23.20
C GLY A 495 -11.29 -48.11 24.16
N ASN A 496 -11.29 -48.78 25.31
CA ASN A 496 -12.34 -48.80 26.33
C ASN A 496 -12.64 -47.43 26.95
N GLU A 497 -13.69 -46.70 26.53
CA GLU A 497 -14.41 -45.70 27.36
C GLU A 497 -15.88 -45.41 26.91
N LEU A 498 -16.67 -46.42 26.50
CA LEU A 498 -18.12 -46.23 26.24
C LEU A 498 -18.96 -47.39 26.78
N SER A 499 -19.00 -47.52 28.12
CA SER A 499 -19.74 -48.59 28.81
C SER A 499 -21.19 -48.26 29.21
N ASN A 500 -21.72 -47.05 28.95
CA ASN A 500 -23.02 -46.64 29.52
C ASN A 500 -24.14 -46.23 28.54
N VAL A 501 -24.02 -46.50 27.23
CA VAL A 501 -25.17 -46.31 26.31
C VAL A 501 -25.82 -47.66 26.05
N LYS A 502 -26.93 -47.92 26.75
CA LYS A 502 -27.84 -49.03 26.46
C LYS A 502 -29.06 -48.53 25.68
N GLU A 503 -29.44 -49.36 24.73
CA GLU A 503 -30.68 -49.42 23.96
C GLU A 503 -30.81 -48.61 22.66
N GLU A 504 -31.54 -49.25 21.77
CA GLU A 504 -31.59 -49.13 20.31
C GLU A 504 -32.29 -47.86 19.85
N THR A 505 -31.69 -47.16 18.88
CA THR A 505 -32.38 -46.69 17.69
C THR A 505 -31.35 -46.31 16.64
N ALA A 506 -31.39 -47.03 15.52
CA ALA A 506 -30.62 -46.68 14.33
C ALA A 506 -31.17 -45.35 13.79
N ASN A 507 -30.39 -44.28 13.90
CA ASN A 507 -30.34 -43.07 13.04
C ASN A 507 -29.84 -41.87 13.86
N VAL A 508 -28.55 -41.87 14.20
CA VAL A 508 -27.84 -40.66 14.63
C VAL A 508 -26.83 -40.32 13.53
N LYS A 509 -27.03 -39.19 12.84
CA LYS A 509 -26.03 -38.60 11.94
C LYS A 509 -25.33 -37.46 12.68
N LEU A 510 -24.04 -37.61 12.92
CA LEU A 510 -23.20 -36.47 13.30
C LEU A 510 -22.93 -35.61 12.06
N ILE A 511 -23.10 -34.30 12.20
CA ILE A 511 -22.65 -33.31 11.22
C ILE A 511 -21.44 -32.59 11.83
N ASP A 512 -20.44 -32.40 10.99
CA ASP A 512 -19.08 -31.91 11.23
C ASP A 512 -18.92 -30.80 12.29
N CYS A 513 -17.83 -30.88 13.05
CA CYS A 513 -17.42 -29.91 14.07
C CYS A 513 -16.34 -28.98 13.47
N GLY A 514 -16.72 -27.73 13.19
CA GLY A 514 -15.76 -26.65 13.03
C GLY A 514 -15.05 -26.36 14.37
N VAL A 515 -13.80 -25.92 14.28
CA VAL A 515 -12.90 -25.65 15.42
C VAL A 515 -13.56 -24.76 16.49
N GLY A 516 -13.81 -25.33 17.67
CA GLY A 516 -14.35 -24.68 18.87
C GLY A 516 -15.36 -25.56 19.61
N ASP A 517 -15.18 -25.75 20.92
CA ASP A 517 -15.81 -26.76 21.80
C ASP A 517 -17.35 -26.71 21.95
N CYS A 518 -18.09 -26.98 20.87
CA CYS A 518 -19.53 -27.25 20.91
C CYS A 518 -19.87 -28.49 20.07
N TRP A 519 -20.80 -29.30 20.55
CA TRP A 519 -21.37 -30.39 19.75
C TRP A 519 -22.87 -30.18 19.52
N ALA A 520 -23.36 -30.73 18.40
CA ALA A 520 -24.77 -30.76 18.06
C ALA A 520 -25.13 -32.12 17.44
N TYR A 521 -26.34 -32.60 17.71
CA TYR A 521 -26.92 -33.72 16.97
C TYR A 521 -28.41 -33.48 16.71
N THR A 522 -28.94 -34.20 15.74
CA THR A 522 -30.37 -34.20 15.39
C THR A 522 -30.98 -35.55 15.70
N THR A 523 -32.18 -35.54 16.27
CA THR A 523 -33.03 -36.72 16.36
C THR A 523 -34.33 -36.46 15.63
N GLU A 524 -34.76 -37.43 14.84
CA GLU A 524 -35.97 -37.37 14.03
C GLU A 524 -36.96 -38.40 14.58
N THR A 525 -38.14 -37.95 15.00
CA THR A 525 -39.18 -38.84 15.53
C THR A 525 -40.52 -38.38 14.99
N LEU A 526 -41.21 -39.28 14.26
CA LEU A 526 -42.59 -39.10 13.77
C LEU A 526 -42.86 -37.74 13.12
N GLY A 527 -42.02 -37.34 12.17
CA GLY A 527 -42.25 -36.15 11.34
C GLY A 527 -41.84 -34.81 11.95
N SER A 528 -41.16 -34.79 13.10
CA SER A 528 -40.57 -33.58 13.68
C SER A 528 -39.06 -33.75 13.89
N ILE A 529 -38.29 -32.76 13.45
CA ILE A 529 -36.83 -32.70 13.65
C ILE A 529 -36.54 -31.78 14.84
N THR A 530 -35.83 -32.29 15.84
CA THR A 530 -35.41 -31.49 17.00
C THR A 530 -33.89 -31.30 16.99
N PHE A 531 -33.43 -30.06 17.18
CA PHE A 531 -32.01 -29.71 17.26
C PHE A 531 -31.60 -29.46 18.71
N SER A 532 -30.53 -30.11 19.17
CA SER A 532 -29.95 -29.88 20.50
C SER A 532 -28.47 -29.49 20.39
N ARG A 533 -27.99 -28.59 21.27
CA ARG A 533 -26.59 -28.15 21.36
C ARG A 533 -26.09 -28.18 22.80
N GLY A 534 -24.83 -28.56 23.01
CA GLY A 534 -24.15 -28.56 24.31
C GLY A 534 -22.67 -28.14 24.23
N CYS A 535 -22.11 -27.67 25.34
CA CYS A 535 -20.68 -27.37 25.52
C CYS A 535 -20.02 -28.42 26.44
N SER A 536 -18.76 -28.77 26.22
CA SER A 536 -18.11 -29.91 26.89
C SER A 536 -17.47 -29.61 28.25
N ASN A 537 -17.26 -28.35 28.63
CA ASN A 537 -16.65 -27.99 29.92
C ASN A 537 -17.56 -27.06 30.72
N GLU A 538 -17.83 -27.44 31.99
CA GLU A 538 -18.76 -26.79 32.91
C GLU A 538 -18.33 -25.38 33.41
N THR A 539 -17.52 -24.63 32.66
CA THR A 539 -17.12 -23.26 32.98
C THR A 539 -17.16 -22.36 31.75
N CYS A 540 -18.04 -21.36 31.78
CA CYS A 540 -18.02 -20.28 30.80
C CYS A 540 -16.78 -19.39 31.04
N SER A 541 -16.10 -19.01 29.96
CA SER A 541 -14.99 -18.05 29.96
C SER A 541 -15.45 -16.67 30.51
N PRO A 542 -14.61 -15.92 31.25
CA PRO A 542 -14.97 -14.71 31.99
C PRO A 542 -15.35 -13.46 31.15
N LEU A 543 -15.58 -13.60 29.85
CA LEU A 543 -15.87 -12.46 28.96
C LEU A 543 -17.35 -12.03 28.91
N TYR A 544 -18.23 -12.65 29.71
CA TYR A 544 -19.66 -12.31 29.75
C TYR A 544 -20.22 -12.36 31.19
N GLU A 545 -19.89 -11.36 32.01
CA GLU A 545 -20.38 -11.27 33.41
C GLU A 545 -21.77 -10.63 33.58
N ASN A 546 -22.46 -10.22 32.52
CA ASN A 546 -23.79 -9.64 32.66
C ASN A 546 -24.85 -10.48 31.95
N GLU A 547 -25.32 -11.56 32.59
CA GLU A 547 -26.69 -12.05 32.47
C GLU A 547 -27.02 -13.15 33.51
N ASN A 548 -28.13 -12.97 34.23
CA ASN A 548 -28.51 -13.72 35.43
C ASN A 548 -28.89 -15.19 35.15
N CYS A 549 -28.17 -16.14 35.74
CA CYS A 549 -28.63 -17.52 35.91
C CYS A 549 -29.15 -17.75 37.34
N LYS A 550 -30.42 -18.13 37.51
CA LYS A 550 -30.92 -18.71 38.76
C LYS A 550 -30.92 -20.24 38.65
N ALA A 551 -30.32 -20.90 39.65
CA ALA A 551 -30.26 -22.35 39.76
C ALA A 551 -31.63 -22.95 40.14
N VAL A 552 -31.96 -24.10 39.54
CA VAL A 552 -33.01 -25.01 40.02
C VAL A 552 -32.35 -26.38 40.29
N PRO A 553 -32.65 -27.09 41.39
CA PRO A 553 -31.98 -28.34 41.71
C PRO A 553 -32.42 -29.48 40.78
N GLY A 554 -31.46 -30.18 40.16
CA GLY A 554 -31.66 -31.54 39.65
C GLY A 554 -31.32 -31.81 38.19
N LYS A 555 -31.44 -30.84 37.26
CA LYS A 555 -30.97 -30.94 35.85
C LYS A 555 -30.78 -29.52 35.28
N LYS A 556 -29.67 -29.25 34.57
CA LYS A 556 -29.47 -27.99 33.82
C LYS A 556 -29.90 -28.20 32.37
N GLU A 557 -31.10 -27.75 32.00
CA GLU A 557 -31.48 -27.58 30.60
C GLU A 557 -31.40 -26.10 30.22
N CYS A 558 -30.69 -25.77 29.12
CA CYS A 558 -30.71 -24.44 28.54
C CYS A 558 -32.05 -24.19 27.86
N LYS A 559 -32.92 -23.40 28.50
CA LYS A 559 -34.21 -23.01 27.91
C LYS A 559 -34.04 -21.76 27.04
N GLN A 560 -34.48 -21.87 25.78
CA GLN A 560 -34.63 -20.83 24.73
C GLN A 560 -33.38 -20.35 23.97
N CYS A 561 -33.17 -20.94 22.78
CA CYS A 561 -32.59 -20.28 21.62
C CYS A 561 -33.64 -20.23 20.50
N CYS A 562 -34.64 -19.35 20.64
CA CYS A 562 -35.53 -18.97 19.54
C CYS A 562 -35.97 -17.50 19.73
N ARG A 563 -35.25 -16.58 19.10
CA ARG A 563 -35.83 -15.34 18.59
C ARG A 563 -35.09 -14.94 17.31
N GLY A 564 -35.76 -15.13 16.18
CA GLY A 564 -35.43 -14.40 14.97
C GLY A 564 -35.79 -12.93 15.21
N GLU A 565 -34.79 -12.07 15.27
CA GLU A 565 -35.00 -10.63 15.20
C GLU A 565 -34.66 -10.13 13.79
N LYS A 566 -35.67 -9.52 13.19
CA LYS A 566 -35.62 -8.78 11.93
C LYS A 566 -34.65 -7.61 12.10
N TYR A 567 -33.66 -7.49 11.23
CA TYR A 567 -32.92 -6.25 11.06
C TYR A 567 -33.83 -5.20 10.41
N CYS A 568 -34.12 -4.12 11.12
CA CYS A 568 -34.40 -2.82 10.52
C CYS A 568 -33.06 -2.18 10.16
N ALA A 569 -32.59 -2.39 8.93
CA ALA A 569 -31.40 -1.73 8.41
C ALA A 569 -31.75 -0.92 7.16
N SER A 570 -32.29 0.30 7.36
CA SER A 570 -32.17 1.41 6.41
C SER A 570 -32.85 2.67 6.96
N ALA A 571 -32.16 3.44 7.82
CA ALA A 571 -32.31 4.89 7.95
C ALA A 571 -31.38 5.43 9.05
N ILE A 572 -30.18 5.89 8.68
CA ILE A 572 -29.48 6.91 9.46
C ILE A 572 -29.01 8.01 8.51
N LEU A 573 -29.81 9.07 8.47
CA LEU A 573 -29.32 10.44 8.49
C LEU A 573 -30.39 11.27 9.20
N HIS A 574 -30.01 11.81 10.37
CA HIS A 574 -30.74 12.72 11.27
C HIS A 574 -31.59 12.12 12.42
N CYS A 575 -30.93 11.69 13.51
CA CYS A 575 -31.55 11.66 14.85
C CYS A 575 -30.47 11.74 15.96
N LYS A 576 -30.58 12.66 16.94
CA LYS A 576 -29.47 13.02 17.85
C LYS A 576 -29.50 12.42 19.27
N THR A 577 -30.56 11.72 19.72
CA THR A 577 -30.58 10.93 20.99
C THR A 577 -31.72 9.89 21.04
N PHE A 578 -31.48 8.72 21.66
CA PHE A 578 -32.47 7.64 21.89
C PHE A 578 -32.69 7.34 23.39
N LYS A 579 -33.88 6.86 23.76
CA LYS A 579 -34.14 6.24 25.08
C LYS A 579 -34.93 4.95 24.89
N TYR A 580 -34.50 3.88 25.56
CA TYR A 580 -35.09 2.54 25.44
C TYR A 580 -36.26 2.31 26.41
N SER A 581 -37.31 1.67 25.92
CA SER A 581 -38.38 1.01 26.68
C SER A 581 -38.75 -0.27 25.93
N SER A 582 -39.12 -1.31 26.67
CA SER A 582 -39.07 -2.74 26.32
C SER A 582 -39.96 -3.24 25.17
N SER A 583 -40.49 -2.37 24.29
CA SER A 583 -41.17 -2.84 23.07
C SER A 583 -41.40 -1.85 21.91
N THR A 584 -41.01 -0.56 21.96
CA THR A 584 -41.12 0.34 20.78
C THR A 584 -40.08 1.47 20.74
N CYS A 585 -39.58 1.82 19.53
CA CYS A 585 -38.81 3.05 19.27
C CYS A 585 -39.77 4.18 18.87
N LYS A 586 -39.74 5.32 19.57
CA LYS A 586 -40.48 6.54 19.20
C LYS A 586 -39.53 7.72 19.02
N CYS A 587 -39.64 8.43 17.89
CA CYS A 587 -39.05 9.77 17.73
C CYS A 587 -39.94 10.80 18.44
N LYS A 588 -39.36 11.61 19.33
CA LYS A 588 -40.06 12.72 20.00
C LYS A 588 -39.82 14.00 19.21
N SER A 589 -40.87 14.66 18.73
CA SER A 589 -40.79 16.03 18.22
C SER A 589 -40.51 16.97 19.39
N ILE A 590 -39.54 17.88 19.21
CA ILE A 590 -39.22 18.93 20.19
C ILE A 590 -40.18 20.10 19.92
N GLY A 591 -40.94 20.46 20.96
CA GLY A 591 -41.69 21.72 21.00
C GLY A 591 -40.74 22.90 21.18
N CYS A 592 -41.12 24.03 20.59
CA CYS A 592 -40.43 25.30 20.71
C CYS A 592 -40.36 25.73 22.19
N ILE A 593 -39.14 25.88 22.72
CA ILE A 593 -38.87 26.68 23.91
C ILE A 593 -38.16 27.94 23.40
N SER A 594 -38.81 29.07 23.63
CA SER A 594 -38.27 30.41 23.48
C SER A 594 -37.34 30.72 24.66
N ASP A 595 -36.11 31.13 24.37
CA ASP A 595 -35.28 32.00 25.20
C ASP A 595 -34.49 32.85 24.18
N GLY A 596 -34.54 34.18 24.15
CA GLY A 596 -34.49 35.09 25.29
C GLY A 596 -33.02 35.38 25.61
N THR A 597 -32.40 36.33 24.90
CA THR A 597 -31.55 37.43 25.46
C THR A 597 -30.57 38.09 24.47
N SER A 598 -30.38 39.39 24.70
CA SER A 598 -29.41 40.38 24.17
C SER A 598 -29.72 40.99 22.79
N THR A 599 -30.23 42.22 22.68
CA THR A 599 -29.64 43.57 22.91
C THR A 599 -28.42 43.88 22.05
N VAL A 600 -28.57 44.63 20.96
CA VAL A 600 -28.26 46.07 20.79
C VAL A 600 -28.28 46.43 19.27
N ARG A 601 -28.72 47.67 18.99
CA ARG A 601 -29.11 48.35 17.72
C ARG A 601 -28.11 48.29 16.54
N PRO A 602 -28.57 48.53 15.29
CA PRO A 602 -28.52 49.91 14.72
C PRO A 602 -29.82 50.30 13.99
N THR A 603 -30.35 51.51 14.24
CA THR A 603 -30.20 52.75 13.44
C THR A 603 -31.01 52.73 12.12
N VAL A 604 -32.03 53.58 12.12
CA VAL A 604 -32.98 53.91 11.05
C VAL A 604 -32.29 54.74 9.96
N LEU A 605 -32.56 54.46 8.68
CA LEU A 605 -32.82 55.47 7.63
C LEU A 605 -33.37 54.85 6.32
N GLU A 606 -34.69 55.00 6.20
CA GLU A 606 -35.58 55.29 5.06
C GLU A 606 -35.31 54.88 3.59
N SER A 607 -36.45 54.44 3.00
CA SER A 607 -36.93 54.58 1.61
C SER A 607 -36.39 53.57 0.56
N ALA A 608 -37.15 53.06 -0.41
CA ALA A 608 -38.49 53.36 -0.92
C ALA A 608 -39.12 52.13 -1.61
N THR A 609 -40.46 52.04 -1.50
CA THR A 609 -41.48 51.51 -2.45
C THR A 609 -41.25 50.21 -3.23
N GLY A 610 -42.16 49.24 -3.05
CA GLY A 610 -42.40 48.17 -4.02
C GLY A 610 -43.22 47.00 -3.47
N THR A 611 -44.54 47.11 -3.54
CA THR A 611 -45.53 46.08 -3.19
C THR A 611 -45.42 44.85 -4.10
N GLN A 612 -45.30 43.64 -3.55
CA GLN A 612 -45.83 42.42 -4.18
C GLN A 612 -46.01 41.28 -3.15
N ALA A 613 -47.17 40.63 -3.24
CA ALA A 613 -47.68 39.61 -2.34
C ALA A 613 -47.06 38.23 -2.57
N CYS A 614 -46.78 37.49 -1.49
CA CYS A 614 -46.46 36.07 -1.52
C CYS A 614 -47.66 35.25 -1.04
N GLY A 615 -48.26 34.49 -1.96
CA GLY A 615 -49.17 33.40 -1.63
C GLY A 615 -48.39 32.11 -1.35
N ARG A 616 -48.68 31.47 -0.22
CA ARG A 616 -48.29 30.08 0.10
C ARG A 616 -49.54 29.21 -0.02
N GLU A 617 -49.43 28.10 -0.74
CA GLU A 617 -50.36 26.98 -0.62
C GLU A 617 -49.56 25.68 -0.46
N PHE A 618 -49.86 24.96 0.62
CA PHE A 618 -49.86 23.50 0.69
C PHE A 618 -51.34 23.09 0.75
N PRO A 619 -51.72 21.92 0.23
CA PRO A 619 -51.96 20.83 1.19
C PRO A 619 -51.70 19.41 0.66
N ASN A 620 -51.27 18.52 1.55
CA ASN A 620 -51.50 17.08 1.44
C ASN A 620 -52.56 16.69 2.48
N ALA A 621 -53.67 16.12 2.02
CA ALA A 621 -54.66 15.45 2.85
C ALA A 621 -54.88 14.03 2.30
N ILE A 622 -54.94 13.07 3.21
CA ILE A 622 -55.20 11.64 2.99
C ILE A 622 -56.71 11.43 3.06
N TRP A 623 -57.34 10.82 2.05
CA TRP A 623 -58.64 10.14 2.17
C TRP A 623 -58.64 8.81 1.38
N CYS A 624 -59.26 7.80 2.00
CA CYS A 624 -59.40 6.43 1.55
C CYS A 624 -60.64 6.19 0.67
N SER A 625 -60.55 5.14 -0.15
CA SER A 625 -61.59 4.18 -0.58
C SER A 625 -62.90 4.66 -1.25
N GLY A 626 -63.18 4.10 -2.43
CA GLY A 626 -64.52 4.01 -3.01
C GLY A 626 -64.51 3.41 -4.41
N ALA A 627 -65.10 2.22 -4.56
CA ALA A 627 -65.27 1.51 -5.81
C ALA A 627 -66.35 2.16 -6.70
N SER A 628 -66.22 2.07 -8.03
CA SER A 628 -67.12 1.27 -8.90
C SER A 628 -66.86 1.50 -10.41
N ASP A 629 -67.16 0.44 -11.16
CA ASP A 629 -67.65 0.38 -12.54
C ASP A 629 -66.74 0.66 -13.76
N ARG A 630 -66.50 -0.44 -14.50
CA ARG A 630 -66.23 -0.45 -15.94
C ARG A 630 -67.51 -0.10 -16.71
N PRO A 631 -67.42 0.41 -17.96
CA PRO A 631 -67.44 -0.53 -19.09
C PRO A 631 -66.50 -0.16 -20.26
N ASN A 632 -66.00 -1.20 -20.93
CA ASN A 632 -65.52 -1.21 -22.34
C ASN A 632 -66.65 -0.76 -23.31
N PRO A 633 -66.44 -0.39 -24.61
CA PRO A 633 -65.49 -1.03 -25.54
C PRO A 633 -64.88 -0.20 -26.72
N LYS A 634 -63.67 -0.62 -27.16
CA LYS A 634 -63.13 -0.75 -28.56
C LYS A 634 -63.33 0.42 -29.59
N PRO A 635 -62.98 0.26 -30.89
CA PRO A 635 -61.67 0.63 -31.45
C PRO A 635 -61.77 1.62 -32.64
N ILE A 636 -60.68 2.32 -33.00
CA ILE A 636 -60.61 3.01 -34.32
C ILE A 636 -59.26 2.71 -34.97
N TYR A 637 -59.34 2.03 -36.12
CA TYR A 637 -58.31 1.99 -37.16
C TYR A 637 -58.36 3.29 -37.97
N THR A 638 -57.21 3.82 -38.37
CA THR A 638 -57.07 4.44 -39.70
C THR A 638 -55.61 4.45 -40.17
N CYS A 639 -55.38 3.79 -41.30
CA CYS A 639 -54.19 3.92 -42.14
C CYS A 639 -54.28 5.20 -42.98
N LYS A 640 -53.15 5.86 -43.26
CA LYS A 640 -52.74 6.16 -44.66
C LYS A 640 -51.31 6.67 -44.81
N ASN A 641 -50.72 6.21 -45.90
CA ASN A 641 -49.35 6.34 -46.41
C ASN A 641 -48.90 7.75 -46.81
N GLY A 642 -47.58 7.92 -46.88
CA GLY A 642 -46.91 8.93 -47.73
C GLY A 642 -45.42 8.60 -47.90
N TYR A 643 -45.08 7.77 -48.89
CA TYR A 643 -43.71 7.62 -49.43
C TYR A 643 -43.53 8.62 -50.58
N ILE A 644 -42.35 9.25 -50.68
CA ILE A 644 -41.87 9.92 -51.89
C ILE A 644 -40.49 9.36 -52.22
N LYS A 645 -40.33 8.96 -53.48
CA LYS A 645 -39.10 8.53 -54.15
C LYS A 645 -39.01 9.35 -55.44
N SER A 646 -37.84 9.88 -55.79
CA SER A 646 -37.47 10.13 -57.19
C SER A 646 -35.96 10.29 -57.34
N ASP A 647 -35.38 9.41 -58.17
CA ASP A 647 -34.03 9.44 -58.71
C ASP A 647 -33.81 10.62 -59.69
N THR A 648 -32.54 11.00 -59.88
CA THR A 648 -31.92 11.16 -61.21
C THR A 648 -30.42 11.45 -61.09
N THR A 649 -29.59 10.55 -61.63
CA THR A 649 -28.21 10.78 -62.13
C THR A 649 -28.24 10.87 -63.66
N PRO A 650 -27.18 11.36 -64.34
CA PRO A 650 -26.32 10.39 -65.05
C PRO A 650 -24.82 10.74 -65.26
N ASN A 651 -24.00 9.66 -65.34
CA ASN A 651 -22.80 9.39 -66.17
C ASN A 651 -21.50 10.22 -66.00
N THR A 652 -20.30 9.63 -65.81
CA THR A 652 -19.55 8.73 -66.73
C THR A 652 -18.38 8.01 -66.00
N ARG A 653 -18.28 6.66 -66.05
CA ARG A 653 -17.30 5.76 -66.75
C ARG A 653 -15.80 5.96 -66.43
N LEU A 654 -15.06 5.01 -65.81
CA LEU A 654 -14.64 3.61 -66.13
C LEU A 654 -13.24 3.54 -66.78
N GLY A 655 -12.38 2.68 -66.21
CA GLY A 655 -11.07 2.29 -66.75
C GLY A 655 -10.29 1.39 -65.79
N GLU A 656 -10.53 0.08 -65.87
CA GLU A 656 -9.77 -1.02 -65.24
C GLU A 656 -8.45 -1.29 -65.97
N ALA A 657 -7.45 -1.84 -65.27
CA ALA A 657 -6.66 -3.00 -65.72
C ALA A 657 -5.69 -3.47 -64.61
N GLU A 658 -5.83 -4.74 -64.25
CA GLU A 658 -4.89 -5.54 -63.45
C GLU A 658 -3.62 -5.87 -64.25
N HIS A 659 -2.49 -6.12 -63.57
CA HIS A 659 -1.66 -7.32 -63.79
C HIS A 659 -0.56 -7.46 -62.72
N ILE A 660 -0.51 -8.65 -62.12
CA ILE A 660 0.50 -9.20 -61.22
C ILE A 660 1.69 -9.73 -62.06
N VAL A 661 2.93 -9.66 -61.52
CA VAL A 661 3.93 -10.77 -61.42
C VAL A 661 5.33 -10.27 -60.96
N ILE A 662 5.70 -10.68 -59.73
CA ILE A 662 6.95 -11.35 -59.27
C ILE A 662 8.34 -10.65 -59.33
N GLN A 663 8.91 -10.52 -58.11
CA GLN A 663 10.31 -10.58 -57.61
C GLN A 663 11.41 -9.69 -58.22
N VAL A 664 12.19 -9.02 -57.34
CA VAL A 664 13.48 -9.51 -56.80
C VAL A 664 13.91 -8.60 -55.64
N MET A 665 14.37 -9.22 -54.54
CA MET A 665 15.05 -8.57 -53.41
C MET A 665 16.43 -8.02 -53.85
N PHE A 666 16.86 -6.86 -53.37
CA PHE A 666 18.24 -6.67 -52.87
C PHE A 666 18.39 -5.35 -52.08
N TRP A 667 19.26 -5.43 -51.08
CA TRP A 667 19.78 -4.45 -50.13
C TRP A 667 19.89 -2.96 -50.54
N GLN A 668 19.70 -2.04 -49.58
CA GLN A 668 20.83 -1.27 -49.01
C GLN A 668 20.44 -0.44 -47.77
N VAL A 669 21.16 -0.71 -46.68
CA VAL A 669 21.41 0.17 -45.53
C VAL A 669 22.77 0.82 -45.78
N GLN A 670 22.87 2.15 -45.81
CA GLN A 670 24.08 2.94 -45.49
C GLN A 670 23.65 4.38 -45.17
N CYS A 671 23.86 4.84 -43.94
CA CYS A 671 25.06 5.54 -43.45
C CYS A 671 25.24 6.95 -44.06
N VAL A 672 24.78 7.94 -43.31
CA VAL A 672 25.09 9.37 -43.51
C VAL A 672 26.40 9.67 -42.77
N LEU A 673 27.44 10.01 -43.52
CA LEU A 673 28.70 10.60 -43.06
C LEU A 673 29.05 11.77 -43.99
N LEU A 674 29.68 12.80 -43.42
CA LEU A 674 30.30 13.99 -44.02
C LEU A 674 29.44 15.25 -44.14
N LYS A 675 29.52 16.10 -43.11
CA LYS A 675 30.15 17.44 -43.19
C LYS A 675 30.44 17.95 -41.78
N TRP A 676 31.50 18.76 -41.66
CA TRP A 676 32.07 19.45 -40.48
C TRP A 676 33.44 18.95 -40.00
N GLN A 677 34.47 19.18 -40.82
CA GLN A 677 35.71 19.82 -40.35
C GLN A 677 35.47 21.34 -40.50
N THR A 678 35.80 22.25 -39.60
CA THR A 678 37.12 22.54 -39.00
C THR A 678 36.94 23.50 -37.82
N VAL A 679 37.21 23.10 -36.56
CA VAL A 679 37.82 23.94 -35.49
C VAL A 679 38.37 22.97 -34.42
N ASN A 680 39.56 23.27 -33.87
CA ASN A 680 40.24 22.64 -32.73
C ASN A 680 41.17 21.43 -32.98
N GLN A 681 42.32 21.70 -33.60
CA GLN A 681 43.58 21.03 -33.26
C GLN A 681 44.45 21.97 -32.42
N ALA A 682 44.33 21.89 -31.09
CA ALA A 682 45.30 22.42 -30.13
C ALA A 682 44.99 21.93 -28.71
N ALA A 683 45.04 20.60 -28.47
CA ALA A 683 45.19 20.01 -27.13
C ALA A 683 45.21 18.48 -27.23
N TYR A 684 46.30 17.88 -27.72
CA TYR A 684 46.61 16.47 -27.42
C TYR A 684 48.08 16.18 -27.77
N ALA A 685 48.99 16.71 -26.94
CA ALA A 685 50.41 16.40 -27.01
C ALA A 685 51.12 16.70 -25.68
N VAL A 686 50.72 16.04 -24.59
CA VAL A 686 51.59 15.85 -23.41
C VAL A 686 51.19 14.53 -22.74
N LEU A 687 52.20 13.76 -22.30
CA LEU A 687 52.18 12.50 -21.55
C LEU A 687 52.19 11.19 -22.36
N LYS A 688 53.35 10.92 -22.98
CA LYS A 688 53.90 9.56 -23.01
C LYS A 688 55.44 9.58 -23.12
N SER A 689 56.11 9.80 -22.00
CA SER A 689 57.51 9.39 -21.80
C SER A 689 57.76 9.20 -20.31
N ASP A 690 57.82 7.92 -19.91
CA ASP A 690 58.74 7.36 -18.90
C ASP A 690 58.08 6.15 -18.23
N PHE A 691 58.48 4.95 -18.67
CA PHE A 691 59.16 3.95 -17.84
C PHE A 691 59.47 2.72 -18.72
N ARG A 692 60.77 2.54 -18.99
CA ARG A 692 61.43 1.24 -19.00
C ARG A 692 61.84 0.91 -17.58
#